data_AF-A0A0L0D1T7-F1
#
_entry.id   AF-A0A0L0D1T7-F1
#
_cell.length_a   1.000
_cell.length_b   1.000
_cell.length_c   1.000
_cell.angle_alpha   90.00
_cell.angle_beta   90.00
_cell.angle_gamma   90.00
#
_symmetry.space_group_name_H-M   'P 1'
#
loop_
_entity.id
_entity.type
_entity.pdbx_description
1 polymer ?
#
loop_
_entity_poly.entity_id
_entity_poly.type
_entity_poly.pdbx_seq_one_letter_code
_entity_poly.pdbx_strand_id
1 'polypeptide(L)'
;MALRMFVYASQTSQFTSVSKAFADGYTSSTGDPVGVLQAEFNEFSDKAVYEYWLKAFGSPDIIPLYNGAGKQEFIDSGAFLDLTDLWEKHGFAEDTVPAALDYVTGRDGKRYGVPTMATGNLCNYRKSVFAAHDVVPPTTWSELLAACEVFKAAGMKCLGTDLFSIPTSQYFDSLAIRMHGDAFYEQFFMANITLEDPRIRAVFDELVPLFDAGFLSRKDSATYGLEMTWALDFALDPNATAIYCGFDSLAGVVLSAGVSDADVGAFRFPAYDGTRGTASPTEANNGVLSVFVAFASPISSAFHDRSRAILDYIGNATTQKEVLTGRSGVYPLRPSLTEVMTSSRTRLAYDTMLEAEHAFERSGMAAFGYPELLARWQKFIFTLYGQKTSADATALIDAELPQLEAVRLSAVLKQASTPVANPSSGSFSEPISVELTTLTPGAVIHYTIDGSQPNVASPVYTGSVNIALSGVTELRAIAAAPELSNSNVMVSSYQITLAVLNAESTDNKRLLAILLPVFLGICCIASIIGYVVYRRKSVTYKLSSDSDLVIPEKELTVGKAVGAGSYGTVYAGKWRSTAVAVKRTRTKEMSPAQLREFVDEASMLLRLRHSNVVIFMGITLEPPSLVTEFMDRGSMYEVLHSPDLFLDSSILLKWAHNITQGLQYLSHAGVVHGDFKSLNVLFDNNWVPKNL
;
A
#
# COMPACT_ATOMS: atom_id res chain seq x y z
N MET A 1 25.78 22.77 17.07
CA MET A 1 25.06 21.68 16.39
C MET A 1 24.27 22.32 15.26
N ALA A 2 24.35 21.80 14.04
CA ALA A 2 23.63 22.37 12.89
C ALA A 2 22.11 22.19 13.05
N LEU A 3 21.34 23.16 12.57
CA LEU A 3 19.90 22.98 12.37
C LEU A 3 19.66 21.88 11.34
N ARG A 4 18.54 21.17 11.42
CA ARG A 4 18.20 20.09 10.52
C ARG A 4 16.95 20.44 9.73
N MET A 5 17.14 20.62 8.42
CA MET A 5 16.08 20.96 7.49
C MET A 5 15.78 19.76 6.58
N PHE A 6 14.55 19.28 6.61
CA PHE A 6 14.11 18.23 5.70
C PHE A 6 13.85 18.81 4.30
N VAL A 7 14.31 18.10 3.27
CA VAL A 7 14.08 18.42 1.87
C VAL A 7 13.80 17.14 1.08
N TYR A 8 13.22 17.28 -0.11
CA TYR A 8 13.01 16.17 -1.01
C TYR A 8 14.33 15.54 -1.49
N ALA A 9 14.36 14.21 -1.63
CA ALA A 9 15.58 13.47 -1.99
C ALA A 9 16.03 13.68 -3.45
N SER A 10 15.11 13.95 -4.36
CA SER A 10 15.40 14.07 -5.80
C SER A 10 16.37 15.21 -6.11
N GLN A 11 17.55 14.89 -6.65
CA GLN A 11 18.60 15.88 -6.94
C GLN A 11 18.26 16.82 -8.12
N THR A 12 17.45 16.36 -9.07
CA THR A 12 17.03 17.14 -10.25
C THR A 12 15.75 17.95 -9.99
N SER A 13 15.16 17.82 -8.80
CA SER A 13 13.93 18.52 -8.45
C SER A 13 14.17 20.00 -8.13
N GLN A 14 13.30 20.87 -8.68
CA GLN A 14 13.26 22.28 -8.29
C GLN A 14 12.95 22.44 -6.79
N PHE A 15 12.16 21.54 -6.19
CA PHE A 15 11.87 21.61 -4.77
C PHE A 15 13.14 21.47 -3.92
N THR A 16 13.98 20.48 -4.24
CA THR A 16 15.25 20.24 -3.55
C THR A 16 16.22 21.38 -3.74
N SER A 17 16.38 21.86 -4.98
CA SER A 17 17.36 22.89 -5.31
C SER A 17 16.99 24.27 -4.75
N VAL A 18 15.70 24.61 -4.66
CA VAL A 18 15.23 25.84 -3.98
C VAL A 18 15.42 25.71 -2.46
N SER A 19 15.05 24.57 -1.87
CA SER A 19 15.19 24.34 -0.42
C SER A 19 16.64 24.42 0.03
N LYS A 20 17.57 23.83 -0.73
CA LYS A 20 19.01 23.93 -0.48
C LYS A 20 19.52 25.37 -0.61
N ALA A 21 19.07 26.12 -1.63
CA ALA A 21 19.46 27.51 -1.79
C ALA A 21 19.05 28.39 -0.59
N PHE A 22 17.89 28.14 0.03
CA PHE A 22 17.51 28.79 1.28
C PHE A 22 18.46 28.42 2.44
N ALA A 23 18.74 27.12 2.63
CA ALA A 23 19.63 26.64 3.70
C ALA A 23 21.07 27.19 3.55
N ASP A 24 21.61 27.15 2.34
CA ASP A 24 22.96 27.62 2.01
C ASP A 24 23.06 29.15 2.15
N GLY A 25 22.04 29.88 1.69
CA GLY A 25 21.96 31.34 1.84
C GLY A 25 21.87 31.79 3.29
N TYR A 26 21.06 31.11 4.11
CA TYR A 26 20.98 31.37 5.54
C TYR A 26 22.32 31.10 6.24
N THR A 27 22.94 29.95 5.95
CA THR A 27 24.26 29.60 6.52
C THR A 27 25.32 30.64 6.13
N SER A 28 25.31 31.08 4.87
CA SER A 28 26.28 32.06 4.35
C SER A 28 26.10 33.45 4.94
N SER A 29 24.86 33.88 5.19
CA SER A 29 24.54 35.22 5.70
C SER A 29 24.69 35.34 7.22
N THR A 30 24.48 34.26 7.97
CA THR A 30 24.46 34.29 9.44
C THR A 30 25.66 33.58 10.09
N GLY A 31 26.31 32.67 9.38
CA GLY A 31 27.29 31.74 9.94
C GLY A 31 26.67 30.59 10.74
N ASP A 32 25.33 30.52 10.84
CA ASP A 32 24.63 29.46 11.57
C ASP A 32 24.35 28.24 10.67
N PRO A 33 25.00 27.08 10.89
CA PRO A 33 24.95 25.98 9.93
C PRO A 33 23.60 25.26 9.88
N VAL A 34 23.14 24.99 8.66
CA VAL A 34 21.94 24.17 8.37
C VAL A 34 22.34 22.88 7.66
N GLY A 35 22.13 21.76 8.33
CA GLY A 35 22.22 20.42 7.76
C GLY A 35 20.93 20.04 7.03
N VAL A 36 21.08 19.60 5.79
CA VAL A 36 19.96 19.16 4.95
C VAL A 36 19.77 17.65 5.08
N LEU A 37 18.57 17.23 5.46
CA LEU A 37 18.16 15.83 5.54
C LEU A 37 17.21 15.53 4.39
N GLN A 38 17.45 14.42 3.69
CA GLN A 38 16.70 14.06 2.50
C GLN A 38 15.70 12.95 2.83
N ALA A 39 14.46 13.11 2.36
CA ALA A 39 13.43 12.09 2.43
C ALA A 39 12.73 11.96 1.07
N GLU A 40 12.24 10.76 0.77
CA GLU A 40 11.52 10.49 -0.46
C GLU A 40 10.17 11.20 -0.46
N PHE A 41 9.68 11.54 -1.66
CA PHE A 41 8.44 12.33 -1.79
C PHE A 41 7.25 11.65 -1.08
N ASN A 42 7.13 10.32 -1.19
CA ASN A 42 6.05 9.56 -0.56
C ASN A 42 6.09 9.60 0.97
N GLU A 43 7.27 9.77 1.58
CA GLU A 43 7.42 9.84 3.04
C GLU A 43 6.85 11.15 3.61
N PHE A 44 6.97 12.27 2.88
CA PHE A 44 6.33 13.55 3.26
C PHE A 44 4.79 13.50 3.21
N SER A 45 4.26 12.51 2.51
CA SER A 45 2.84 12.33 2.23
C SER A 45 2.22 11.24 3.13
N ASP A 46 3.05 10.47 3.81
CA ASP A 46 2.64 9.38 4.70
C ASP A 46 2.33 9.95 6.09
N LYS A 47 1.06 9.83 6.50
CA LYS A 47 0.58 10.35 7.77
C LYS A 47 1.35 9.75 8.96
N ALA A 48 1.63 8.44 8.96
CA ALA A 48 2.30 7.78 10.07
C ALA A 48 3.78 8.17 10.16
N VAL A 49 4.47 8.25 9.01
CA VAL A 49 5.87 8.68 8.94
C VAL A 49 6.01 10.15 9.36
N TYR A 50 5.13 11.01 8.84
CA TYR A 50 5.16 12.43 9.17
C TYR A 50 4.84 12.67 10.65
N GLU A 51 3.86 11.97 11.21
CA GLU A 51 3.53 12.01 12.65
C GLU A 51 4.73 11.58 13.51
N TYR A 52 5.45 10.54 13.09
CA TYR A 52 6.68 10.13 13.75
C TYR A 52 7.74 11.24 13.74
N TRP A 53 7.95 11.92 12.60
CA TRP A 53 8.90 13.04 12.51
C TRP A 53 8.54 14.21 13.43
N LEU A 54 7.25 14.47 13.67
CA LEU A 54 6.79 15.51 14.59
C LEU A 54 6.94 15.14 16.08
N LYS A 55 7.08 13.84 16.41
CA LYS A 55 7.07 13.36 17.80
C LYS A 55 8.40 12.76 18.26
N ALA A 56 9.24 12.29 17.34
CA ALA A 56 10.45 11.56 17.66
C ALA A 56 11.51 12.44 18.35
N PHE A 57 12.31 11.82 19.22
CA PHE A 57 13.49 12.45 19.80
C PHE A 57 14.50 12.75 18.69
N GLY A 58 14.83 14.04 18.50
CA GLY A 58 15.59 14.48 17.33
C GLY A 58 14.72 14.67 16.07
N SER A 59 13.47 15.12 16.21
CA SER A 59 12.66 15.65 15.11
C SER A 59 13.43 16.71 14.30
N PRO A 60 13.18 16.89 12.99
CA PRO A 60 13.76 18.01 12.25
C PRO A 60 13.42 19.36 12.88
N ASP A 61 14.31 20.32 12.67
CA ASP A 61 14.14 21.68 13.18
C ASP A 61 13.31 22.52 12.21
N ILE A 62 13.40 22.21 10.91
CA ILE A 62 12.60 22.75 9.81
C ILE A 62 12.09 21.60 8.93
N ILE A 63 10.81 21.64 8.60
CA ILE A 63 10.14 20.61 7.80
C ILE A 63 9.18 21.27 6.80
N PRO A 64 9.04 20.76 5.57
CA PRO A 64 7.91 21.09 4.72
C PRO A 64 6.61 20.74 5.46
N LEU A 65 5.61 21.62 5.43
CA LEU A 65 4.28 21.30 5.93
C LEU A 65 3.74 20.08 5.19
N TYR A 66 3.06 19.21 5.95
CA TYR A 66 2.45 18.00 5.43
C TYR A 66 1.52 18.35 4.27
N ASN A 67 1.73 17.70 3.13
CA ASN A 67 1.00 17.98 1.90
C ASN A 67 -0.04 16.90 1.56
N GLY A 68 -0.22 15.89 2.43
CA GLY A 68 -1.14 14.78 2.23
C GLY A 68 -2.52 14.94 2.84
N ALA A 69 -3.36 13.92 2.67
CA ALA A 69 -4.72 13.89 3.23
C ALA A 69 -4.71 13.96 4.76
N GLY A 70 -5.59 14.80 5.32
CA GLY A 70 -5.65 15.06 6.75
C GLY A 70 -4.66 16.12 7.26
N LYS A 71 -4.00 16.89 6.38
CA LYS A 71 -3.14 18.03 6.76
C LYS A 71 -3.71 18.93 7.84
N GLN A 72 -5.00 19.30 7.74
CA GLN A 72 -5.61 20.18 8.72
C GLN A 72 -5.53 19.61 10.15
N GLU A 73 -5.57 18.29 10.30
CA GLU A 73 -5.42 17.63 11.60
C GLU A 73 -4.03 17.87 12.19
N PHE A 74 -2.96 17.88 11.38
CA PHE A 74 -1.61 18.19 11.85
C PHE A 74 -1.47 19.66 12.23
N ILE A 75 -1.99 20.57 11.41
CA ILE A 75 -1.96 22.01 11.71
C ILE A 75 -2.68 22.28 13.04
N ASP A 76 -3.88 21.70 13.21
CA ASP A 76 -4.70 21.91 14.40
C ASP A 76 -4.25 21.07 15.61
N SER A 77 -3.32 20.12 15.43
CA SER A 77 -2.83 19.26 16.53
C SER A 77 -1.99 20.00 17.57
N GLY A 78 -1.57 21.23 17.28
CA GLY A 78 -0.59 21.96 18.08
C GLY A 78 0.83 21.43 17.93
N ALA A 79 1.17 20.75 16.84
CA ALA A 79 2.49 20.19 16.60
C ALA A 79 3.51 21.19 16.01
N PHE A 80 3.09 22.40 15.63
CA PHE A 80 3.95 23.41 14.99
C PHE A 80 4.04 24.70 15.79
N LEU A 81 5.16 25.41 15.64
CA LEU A 81 5.29 26.77 16.16
C LEU A 81 4.30 27.72 15.48
N ASP A 82 3.71 28.61 16.28
CA ASP A 82 2.91 29.74 15.80
C ASP A 82 3.83 30.78 15.13
N LEU A 83 3.57 31.07 13.86
CA LEU A 83 4.33 31.98 13.00
C LEU A 83 3.51 33.22 12.62
N THR A 84 2.39 33.50 13.31
CA THR A 84 1.48 34.59 12.97
C THR A 84 2.15 35.96 12.99
N ASP A 85 3.06 36.21 13.93
CA ASP A 85 3.88 37.43 13.98
C ASP A 85 4.92 37.52 12.85
N LEU A 86 5.44 36.40 12.33
CA LEU A 86 6.25 36.44 11.10
C LEU A 86 5.37 36.79 9.90
N TRP A 87 4.12 36.32 9.88
CA TRP A 87 3.14 36.69 8.88
C TRP A 87 2.83 38.18 8.87
N GLU A 88 2.63 38.77 10.04
CA GLU A 88 2.47 40.22 10.21
C GLU A 88 3.73 40.98 9.77
N LYS A 89 4.92 40.53 10.19
CA LYS A 89 6.20 41.16 9.86
C LYS A 89 6.45 41.23 8.35
N HIS A 90 6.14 40.16 7.61
CA HIS A 90 6.44 40.05 6.18
C HIS A 90 5.27 40.45 5.27
N GLY A 91 4.14 40.88 5.85
CA GLY A 91 2.93 41.27 5.11
C GLY A 91 2.34 40.13 4.28
N PHE A 92 2.42 38.90 4.80
CA PHE A 92 2.00 37.73 4.02
C PHE A 92 0.48 37.67 3.80
N ALA A 93 -0.33 38.23 4.70
CA ALA A 93 -1.79 38.19 4.59
C ALA A 93 -2.30 38.88 3.31
N GLU A 94 -1.67 39.97 2.91
CA GLU A 94 -2.02 40.75 1.72
C GLU A 94 -1.27 40.31 0.45
N ASP A 95 -0.20 39.53 0.62
CA ASP A 95 0.74 39.17 -0.44
C ASP A 95 1.00 37.66 -0.51
N THR A 96 -0.04 36.86 -0.25
CA THR A 96 -0.04 35.41 -0.46
C THR A 96 -1.30 35.02 -1.21
N VAL A 97 -1.19 34.14 -2.19
CA VAL A 97 -2.35 33.62 -2.92
C VAL A 97 -3.31 32.87 -1.97
N PRO A 98 -4.65 32.98 -2.13
CA PRO A 98 -5.62 32.44 -1.16
C PRO A 98 -5.41 30.96 -0.83
N ALA A 99 -5.17 30.11 -1.83
CA ALA A 99 -4.91 28.69 -1.61
C ALA A 99 -3.69 28.43 -0.71
N ALA A 100 -2.63 29.23 -0.81
CA ALA A 100 -1.45 29.10 0.04
C ALA A 100 -1.63 29.72 1.43
N LEU A 101 -2.52 30.71 1.57
CA LEU A 101 -2.95 31.21 2.86
C LEU A 101 -3.74 30.14 3.62
N ASP A 102 -4.71 29.52 2.96
CA ASP A 102 -5.48 28.40 3.51
C ASP A 102 -4.55 27.22 3.82
N TYR A 103 -3.53 26.98 2.97
CA TYR A 103 -2.56 25.89 3.14
C TYR A 103 -1.90 25.87 4.52
N VAL A 104 -1.62 27.03 5.10
CA VAL A 104 -0.82 27.16 6.32
C VAL A 104 -1.64 27.60 7.55
N THR A 105 -2.95 27.75 7.39
CA THR A 105 -3.84 28.35 8.40
C THR A 105 -4.52 27.28 9.26
N GLY A 106 -4.41 27.42 10.58
CA GLY A 106 -5.18 26.61 11.51
C GLY A 106 -6.63 27.05 11.61
N ARG A 107 -7.51 26.17 12.10
CA ARG A 107 -8.92 26.52 12.40
C ARG A 107 -9.05 27.57 13.51
N ASP A 108 -8.00 27.76 14.29
CA ASP A 108 -7.84 28.83 15.27
C ASP A 108 -7.49 30.19 14.66
N GLY A 109 -7.31 30.26 13.33
CA GLY A 109 -6.95 31.46 12.61
C GLY A 109 -5.47 31.82 12.69
N LYS A 110 -4.61 30.97 13.27
CA LYS A 110 -3.15 31.19 13.33
C LYS A 110 -2.44 30.67 12.08
N ARG A 111 -1.15 31.00 11.94
CA ARG A 111 -0.32 30.61 10.79
C ARG A 111 0.84 29.73 11.22
N TYR A 112 1.00 28.59 10.57
CA TYR A 112 1.94 27.54 11.00
C TYR A 112 3.03 27.22 9.98
N GLY A 113 3.08 27.93 8.84
CA GLY A 113 4.12 27.76 7.84
C GLY A 113 4.44 29.05 7.08
N VAL A 114 5.64 29.08 6.49
CA VAL A 114 6.12 30.14 5.61
C VAL A 114 6.02 29.66 4.16
N PRO A 115 5.08 30.17 3.35
CA PRO A 115 4.93 29.76 1.95
C PRO A 115 6.10 30.28 1.10
N THR A 116 6.58 29.46 0.16
CA THR A 116 7.74 29.78 -0.67
C THR A 116 7.43 29.71 -2.16
N MET A 117 7.03 28.54 -2.65
CA MET A 117 6.82 28.28 -4.07
C MET A 117 5.73 27.23 -4.27
N ALA A 118 5.26 27.16 -5.51
CA ALA A 118 4.50 26.03 -5.98
C ALA A 118 4.85 25.65 -7.43
N THR A 119 4.34 24.50 -7.86
CA THR A 119 4.29 24.10 -9.26
C THR A 119 2.87 23.63 -9.59
N GLY A 120 2.44 23.84 -10.83
CA GLY A 120 1.13 23.43 -11.31
C GLY A 120 1.25 22.35 -12.37
N ASN A 121 0.16 21.61 -12.56
CA ASN A 121 0.07 20.64 -13.65
C ASN A 121 -0.36 21.29 -14.96
N LEU A 122 0.43 21.03 -16.00
CA LEU A 122 0.16 21.45 -17.37
C LEU A 122 0.48 20.32 -18.33
N CYS A 123 -0.08 20.39 -19.53
CA CYS A 123 0.31 19.56 -20.66
C CYS A 123 1.37 20.28 -21.47
N ASN A 124 2.58 19.75 -21.47
CA ASN A 124 3.75 20.28 -22.14
C ASN A 124 3.91 19.66 -23.53
N TYR A 125 4.40 20.45 -24.48
CA TYR A 125 4.61 20.05 -25.87
C TYR A 125 5.78 20.81 -26.50
N ARG A 126 6.27 20.33 -27.64
CA ARG A 126 7.26 21.03 -28.47
C ARG A 126 6.54 21.90 -29.50
N LYS A 127 6.77 23.22 -29.47
CA LYS A 127 6.14 24.17 -30.41
C LYS A 127 6.51 23.86 -31.85
N SER A 128 7.77 23.50 -32.10
CA SER A 128 8.27 23.07 -33.41
C SER A 128 7.55 21.82 -33.94
N VAL A 129 7.29 20.82 -33.09
CA VAL A 129 6.55 19.60 -33.46
C VAL A 129 5.10 19.92 -33.77
N PHE A 130 4.44 20.71 -32.93
CA PHE A 130 3.05 21.14 -33.16
C PHE A 130 2.92 21.92 -34.48
N ALA A 131 3.82 22.86 -34.73
CA ALA A 131 3.86 23.63 -35.96
C ALA A 131 4.14 22.75 -37.20
N ALA A 132 4.99 21.73 -37.09
CA ALA A 132 5.28 20.81 -38.20
C ALA A 132 4.10 19.92 -38.60
N HIS A 133 3.11 19.76 -37.70
CA HIS A 133 1.92 18.93 -37.91
C HIS A 133 0.62 19.73 -37.96
N ASP A 134 0.70 21.07 -38.06
CA ASP A 134 -0.47 21.98 -38.05
C ASP A 134 -1.41 21.76 -36.84
N VAL A 135 -0.85 21.33 -35.71
CA VAL A 135 -1.58 21.13 -34.45
C VAL A 135 -1.46 22.37 -33.58
N VAL A 136 -2.59 22.84 -33.06
CA VAL A 136 -2.63 23.89 -32.03
C VAL A 136 -2.92 23.27 -30.65
N PRO A 137 -2.57 23.94 -29.54
CA PRO A 137 -2.88 23.43 -28.21
C PRO A 137 -4.37 23.17 -28.01
N PRO A 138 -4.78 21.92 -27.69
CA PRO A 138 -6.19 21.58 -27.56
C PRO A 138 -6.79 22.16 -26.28
N THR A 139 -8.05 22.59 -26.38
CA THR A 139 -8.82 23.17 -25.27
C THR A 139 -9.90 22.23 -24.75
N THR A 140 -10.35 21.27 -25.57
CA THR A 140 -11.29 20.21 -25.16
C THR A 140 -10.70 18.81 -25.29
N TRP A 141 -11.31 17.85 -24.60
CA TRP A 141 -10.91 16.44 -24.65
C TRP A 141 -11.00 15.89 -26.07
N SER A 142 -12.09 16.19 -26.79
CA SER A 142 -12.23 15.81 -28.20
C SER A 142 -11.15 16.41 -29.11
N GLU A 143 -10.76 17.67 -28.88
CA GLU A 143 -9.65 18.30 -29.61
C GLU A 143 -8.30 17.62 -29.32
N LEU A 144 -8.06 17.19 -28.08
CA LEU A 144 -6.85 16.45 -27.72
C LEU A 144 -6.79 15.10 -28.43
N LEU A 145 -7.90 14.36 -28.49
CA LEU A 145 -7.98 13.09 -29.20
C LEU A 145 -7.75 13.28 -30.71
N ALA A 146 -8.29 14.35 -31.30
CA ALA A 146 -8.05 14.70 -32.69
C ALA A 146 -6.56 15.02 -32.96
N ALA A 147 -5.91 15.80 -32.08
CA ALA A 147 -4.48 16.03 -32.16
C ALA A 147 -3.67 14.73 -32.05
N CYS A 148 -4.09 13.80 -31.19
CA CYS A 148 -3.44 12.50 -31.07
C CYS A 148 -3.55 11.65 -32.34
N GLU A 149 -4.66 11.69 -33.08
CA GLU A 149 -4.76 11.02 -34.38
C GLU A 149 -3.78 11.60 -35.40
N VAL A 150 -3.55 12.92 -35.40
CA VAL A 150 -2.55 13.56 -36.28
C VAL A 150 -1.15 13.05 -35.97
N PHE A 151 -0.74 13.03 -34.70
CA PHE A 151 0.58 12.54 -34.30
C PHE A 151 0.75 11.04 -34.59
N LYS A 152 -0.27 10.24 -34.35
CA LYS A 152 -0.27 8.81 -34.68
C LYS A 152 -0.12 8.59 -36.18
N ALA A 153 -0.81 9.36 -37.03
CA ALA A 153 -0.66 9.28 -38.48
C ALA A 153 0.76 9.64 -38.94
N ALA A 154 1.46 10.49 -38.17
CA ALA A 154 2.87 10.81 -38.36
C ALA A 154 3.84 9.76 -37.76
N GLY A 155 3.33 8.66 -37.19
CA GLY A 155 4.15 7.61 -36.58
C GLY A 155 4.63 7.92 -35.15
N MET A 156 4.12 8.97 -34.53
CA MET A 156 4.50 9.40 -33.18
C MET A 156 3.53 8.86 -32.12
N LYS A 157 4.00 8.76 -30.87
CA LYS A 157 3.10 8.62 -29.71
C LYS A 157 2.57 9.98 -29.29
N CYS A 158 1.33 10.02 -28.84
CA CYS A 158 0.69 11.27 -28.44
C CYS A 158 1.00 11.61 -26.98
N LEU A 159 0.65 10.72 -26.05
CA LEU A 159 0.65 10.99 -24.61
C LEU A 159 1.76 10.21 -23.89
N GLY A 160 2.63 10.90 -23.17
CA GLY A 160 3.64 10.28 -22.31
C GLY A 160 3.02 9.63 -21.07
N THR A 161 3.23 8.33 -20.87
CA THR A 161 2.59 7.55 -19.79
C THR A 161 3.57 6.89 -18.83
N ASP A 162 4.80 7.38 -18.72
CA ASP A 162 5.78 6.85 -17.77
C ASP A 162 5.91 7.80 -16.55
N LEU A 163 5.80 7.21 -15.37
CA LEU A 163 4.99 7.75 -14.27
C LEU A 163 5.72 7.75 -12.91
N PHE A 164 7.06 7.62 -12.90
CA PHE A 164 7.82 7.67 -11.65
C PHE A 164 7.95 9.09 -11.10
N SER A 165 8.21 10.05 -12.01
CA SER A 165 8.49 11.45 -11.69
C SER A 165 7.33 12.40 -12.05
N ILE A 166 6.45 11.98 -12.97
CA ILE A 166 5.08 12.52 -13.08
C ILE A 166 4.23 11.66 -12.16
N PRO A 167 3.30 12.24 -11.42
CA PRO A 167 2.42 11.44 -10.61
C PRO A 167 1.56 10.45 -11.43
N THR A 168 1.61 9.17 -11.06
CA THR A 168 1.05 7.99 -11.73
C THR A 168 -0.34 8.15 -12.32
N SER A 169 -1.25 8.73 -11.56
CA SER A 169 -2.64 8.87 -11.95
C SER A 169 -2.94 10.19 -12.67
N GLN A 170 -1.96 10.95 -13.18
CA GLN A 170 -2.18 12.30 -13.70
C GLN A 170 -3.33 12.44 -14.72
N TYR A 171 -3.43 11.52 -15.68
CA TYR A 171 -4.53 11.54 -16.65
C TYR A 171 -5.86 11.16 -16.01
N PHE A 172 -5.86 10.15 -15.14
CA PHE A 172 -7.05 9.77 -14.36
C PHE A 172 -7.53 10.94 -13.49
N ASP A 173 -6.65 11.55 -12.70
CA ASP A 173 -6.98 12.63 -11.77
C ASP A 173 -7.54 13.85 -12.50
N SER A 174 -6.89 14.24 -13.59
CA SER A 174 -7.33 15.40 -14.38
C SER A 174 -8.69 15.14 -15.05
N LEU A 175 -8.91 13.93 -15.56
CA LEU A 175 -10.21 13.54 -16.11
C LEU A 175 -11.28 13.44 -15.02
N ALA A 176 -10.97 12.89 -13.85
CA ALA A 176 -11.92 12.78 -12.74
C ALA A 176 -12.45 14.17 -12.33
N ILE A 177 -11.57 15.16 -12.21
CA ILE A 177 -11.94 16.56 -11.95
C ILE A 177 -12.83 17.08 -13.08
N ARG A 178 -12.38 16.98 -14.34
CA ARG A 178 -13.09 17.54 -15.50
C ARG A 178 -14.45 16.88 -15.76
N MET A 179 -14.58 15.59 -15.49
CA MET A 179 -15.78 14.78 -15.73
C MET A 179 -16.80 14.87 -14.59
N HIS A 180 -16.34 14.89 -13.35
CA HIS A 180 -17.21 14.66 -12.18
C HIS A 180 -17.16 15.78 -11.13
N GLY A 181 -16.34 16.80 -11.34
CA GLY A 181 -16.31 18.00 -10.51
C GLY A 181 -15.28 17.96 -9.40
N ASP A 182 -14.97 19.15 -8.87
CA ASP A 182 -13.98 19.40 -7.83
C ASP A 182 -14.39 18.69 -6.52
N ALA A 183 -15.66 18.77 -6.14
CA ALA A 183 -16.18 18.17 -4.90
C ALA A 183 -16.10 16.64 -4.92
N PHE A 184 -16.39 16.00 -6.06
CA PHE A 184 -16.20 14.56 -6.20
C PHE A 184 -14.73 14.19 -6.02
N TYR A 185 -13.83 14.89 -6.72
CA TYR A 185 -12.42 14.58 -6.69
C TYR A 185 -11.84 14.77 -5.28
N GLU A 186 -12.26 15.80 -4.54
CA GLU A 186 -11.86 16.01 -3.15
C GLU A 186 -12.21 14.81 -2.25
N GLN A 187 -13.43 14.28 -2.37
CA GLN A 187 -13.87 13.13 -1.57
C GLN A 187 -13.16 11.83 -1.98
N PHE A 188 -12.90 11.64 -3.28
CA PHE A 188 -12.07 10.55 -3.77
C PHE A 188 -10.64 10.64 -3.22
N PHE A 189 -10.04 11.83 -3.30
CA PHE A 189 -8.71 12.13 -2.80
C PHE A 189 -8.58 11.79 -1.32
N MET A 190 -9.58 12.10 -0.49
CA MET A 190 -9.60 11.78 0.95
C MET A 190 -9.96 10.32 1.28
N ALA A 191 -10.04 9.43 0.28
CA ALA A 191 -10.46 8.03 0.43
C ALA A 191 -11.88 7.82 1.02
N ASN A 192 -12.74 8.85 0.92
CA ASN A 192 -14.12 8.82 1.43
C ASN A 192 -15.10 8.15 0.44
N ILE A 193 -14.72 8.05 -0.82
CA ILE A 193 -15.50 7.38 -1.87
C ILE A 193 -15.04 5.92 -1.99
N THR A 194 -16.00 5.00 -2.14
CA THR A 194 -15.70 3.60 -2.47
C THR A 194 -15.06 3.50 -3.85
N LEU A 195 -14.03 2.67 -4.01
CA LEU A 195 -13.35 2.51 -5.29
C LEU A 195 -14.19 1.77 -6.34
N GLU A 196 -15.37 1.28 -5.93
CA GLU A 196 -16.41 0.73 -6.80
C GLU A 196 -17.42 1.79 -7.27
N ASP A 197 -17.23 3.08 -6.94
CA ASP A 197 -18.12 4.16 -7.41
C ASP A 197 -18.14 4.22 -8.95
N PRO A 198 -19.33 4.22 -9.60
CA PRO A 198 -19.44 4.22 -11.06
C PRO A 198 -18.71 5.37 -11.75
N ARG A 199 -18.51 6.51 -11.08
CA ARG A 199 -17.75 7.65 -11.62
C ARG A 199 -16.26 7.31 -11.78
N ILE A 200 -15.69 6.56 -10.85
CA ILE A 200 -14.30 6.08 -10.95
C ILE A 200 -14.15 5.18 -12.19
N ARG A 201 -15.11 4.27 -12.39
CA ARG A 201 -15.16 3.42 -13.59
C ARG A 201 -15.32 4.24 -14.88
N ALA A 202 -16.19 5.24 -14.87
CA ALA A 202 -16.42 6.10 -16.04
C ALA A 202 -15.13 6.80 -16.52
N VAL A 203 -14.28 7.26 -15.60
CA VAL A 203 -12.97 7.83 -15.95
C VAL A 203 -12.07 6.80 -16.64
N PHE A 204 -12.03 5.56 -16.13
CA PHE A 204 -11.28 4.50 -16.80
C PHE A 204 -11.86 4.15 -18.16
N ASP A 205 -13.19 4.13 -18.31
CA ASP A 205 -13.82 3.86 -19.59
C ASP A 205 -13.42 4.90 -20.65
N GLU A 206 -13.09 6.15 -20.27
CA GLU A 206 -12.52 7.18 -21.18
C GLU A 206 -11.05 6.94 -21.52
N LEU A 207 -10.26 6.40 -20.58
CA LEU A 207 -8.84 6.12 -20.78
C LEU A 207 -8.59 4.83 -21.56
N VAL A 208 -9.43 3.81 -21.37
CA VAL A 208 -9.29 2.47 -21.96
C VAL A 208 -9.21 2.49 -23.50
N PRO A 209 -10.04 3.24 -24.24
CA PRO A 209 -9.93 3.32 -25.70
C PRO A 209 -8.58 3.85 -26.22
N LEU A 210 -7.84 4.62 -25.42
CA LEU A 210 -6.55 5.19 -25.82
C LEU A 210 -5.47 4.11 -26.05
N PHE A 211 -5.65 2.93 -25.45
CA PHE A 211 -4.75 1.78 -25.59
C PHE A 211 -4.78 1.24 -27.02
N ASP A 212 -5.97 0.91 -27.53
CA ASP A 212 -6.13 0.41 -28.91
C ASP A 212 -5.95 1.53 -29.95
N ALA A 213 -6.26 2.78 -29.58
CA ALA A 213 -5.94 3.93 -30.42
C ALA A 213 -4.42 4.09 -30.61
N GLY A 214 -3.59 3.54 -29.71
CA GLY A 214 -2.14 3.56 -29.80
C GLY A 214 -1.52 4.92 -29.43
N PHE A 215 -2.28 5.78 -28.75
CA PHE A 215 -1.88 7.13 -28.38
C PHE A 215 -0.85 7.19 -27.26
N LEU A 216 -0.81 6.16 -26.40
CA LEU A 216 0.02 6.13 -25.21
C LEU A 216 1.47 5.73 -25.55
N SER A 217 2.42 6.49 -25.02
CA SER A 217 3.85 6.21 -25.09
C SER A 217 4.22 5.19 -24.02
N ARG A 218 3.98 3.92 -24.36
CA ARG A 218 4.29 2.77 -23.52
C ARG A 218 5.75 2.36 -23.73
N LYS A 219 6.48 2.11 -22.64
CA LYS A 219 7.74 1.37 -22.69
C LYS A 219 7.58 -0.01 -22.06
N ASP A 220 8.02 -1.04 -22.79
CA ASP A 220 8.22 -2.37 -22.24
C ASP A 220 9.46 -2.30 -21.33
N SER A 221 9.27 -2.33 -20.01
CA SER A 221 10.36 -2.35 -19.02
C SER A 221 10.13 -3.46 -18.00
N ALA A 222 11.21 -4.13 -17.58
CA ALA A 222 11.17 -5.10 -16.48
C ALA A 222 10.97 -4.43 -15.10
N THR A 223 11.26 -3.13 -15.02
CA THR A 223 11.07 -2.25 -13.85
C THR A 223 10.20 -1.08 -14.28
N TYR A 224 8.89 -1.32 -14.30
CA TYR A 224 7.88 -0.32 -14.62
C TYR A 224 8.00 0.88 -13.69
N GLY A 225 8.02 2.09 -14.26
CA GLY A 225 7.86 3.32 -13.51
C GLY A 225 8.98 3.65 -12.54
N LEU A 226 10.25 3.37 -12.87
CA LEU A 226 11.42 3.82 -12.08
C LEU A 226 12.44 4.62 -12.90
N GLU A 227 12.38 4.60 -14.23
CA GLU A 227 13.35 5.30 -15.06
C GLU A 227 12.70 6.55 -15.68
N MET A 228 13.24 7.75 -15.43
CA MET A 228 12.75 9.02 -16.02
C MET A 228 13.00 9.13 -17.54
N THR A 229 12.96 8.01 -18.26
CA THR A 229 13.46 7.90 -19.63
C THR A 229 12.59 8.65 -20.62
N TRP A 230 11.28 8.79 -20.38
CA TRP A 230 10.39 9.55 -21.27
C TRP A 230 10.71 11.05 -21.33
N ALA A 231 11.16 11.67 -20.23
CA ALA A 231 11.50 13.10 -20.24
C ALA A 231 12.75 13.33 -21.10
N LEU A 232 13.67 12.36 -21.05
CA LEU A 232 14.80 12.28 -21.95
C LEU A 232 14.37 11.91 -23.37
N ASP A 233 13.43 11.00 -23.60
CA ASP A 233 12.94 10.69 -24.95
C ASP A 233 12.25 11.90 -25.57
N PHE A 234 11.37 12.57 -24.84
CA PHE A 234 10.72 13.82 -25.25
C PHE A 234 11.76 14.93 -25.55
N ALA A 235 12.88 14.92 -24.83
CA ALA A 235 13.96 15.87 -25.06
C ALA A 235 14.84 15.50 -26.27
N LEU A 236 15.24 14.24 -26.38
CA LEU A 236 16.26 13.71 -27.28
C LEU A 236 15.69 13.24 -28.63
N ASP A 237 14.44 12.78 -28.65
CA ASP A 237 13.72 12.35 -29.84
C ASP A 237 12.37 13.09 -29.95
N PRO A 238 12.29 14.15 -30.77
CA PRO A 238 11.05 14.91 -30.94
C PRO A 238 9.90 14.07 -31.55
N ASN A 239 10.19 12.89 -32.12
CA ASN A 239 9.19 11.99 -32.68
C ASN A 239 8.71 10.92 -31.68
N ALA A 240 9.35 10.79 -30.52
CA ALA A 240 9.02 9.74 -29.56
C ALA A 240 7.66 9.98 -28.89
N THR A 241 7.38 11.22 -28.46
CA THR A 241 6.14 11.57 -27.74
C THR A 241 5.81 13.04 -27.94
N ALA A 242 4.58 13.35 -28.36
CA ALA A 242 4.16 14.71 -28.68
C ALA A 242 3.81 15.57 -27.45
N ILE A 243 3.17 14.96 -26.44
CA ILE A 243 2.56 15.65 -25.29
C ILE A 243 2.84 14.84 -24.01
N TYR A 244 3.21 15.52 -22.93
CA TYR A 244 3.15 14.94 -21.58
C TYR A 244 2.44 15.90 -20.63
N CYS A 245 1.60 15.38 -19.75
CA CYS A 245 0.91 16.19 -18.74
C CYS A 245 1.46 15.89 -17.36
N GLY A 246 1.71 16.91 -16.54
CA GLY A 246 2.31 16.77 -15.22
C GLY A 246 2.89 18.07 -14.70
N PHE A 247 3.75 17.99 -13.68
CA PHE A 247 4.31 19.18 -13.05
C PHE A 247 5.17 19.98 -14.03
N ASP A 248 4.93 21.29 -14.10
CA ASP A 248 5.75 22.22 -14.90
C ASP A 248 7.24 22.15 -14.50
N SER A 249 7.53 21.82 -13.24
CA SER A 249 8.89 21.62 -12.71
C SER A 249 9.69 20.54 -13.44
N LEU A 250 9.01 19.56 -14.07
CA LEU A 250 9.68 18.51 -14.85
C LEU A 250 10.23 19.00 -16.18
N ALA A 251 9.72 20.11 -16.70
CA ALA A 251 10.32 20.73 -17.88
C ALA A 251 11.80 21.09 -17.61
N GLY A 252 12.19 21.35 -16.36
CA GLY A 252 13.60 21.51 -16.00
C GLY A 252 14.50 20.35 -16.44
N VAL A 253 13.99 19.11 -16.43
CA VAL A 253 14.71 17.94 -16.95
C VAL A 253 14.88 18.03 -18.46
N VAL A 254 13.80 18.36 -19.19
CA VAL A 254 13.80 18.54 -20.65
C VAL A 254 14.76 19.66 -21.08
N LEU A 255 14.77 20.78 -20.35
CA LEU A 255 15.68 21.90 -20.58
C LEU A 255 17.14 21.51 -20.31
N SER A 256 17.39 20.76 -19.23
CA SER A 256 18.74 20.28 -18.90
C SER A 256 19.30 19.30 -19.93
N ALA A 257 18.43 18.62 -20.67
CA ALA A 257 18.79 17.73 -21.78
C ALA A 257 19.04 18.47 -23.10
N GLY A 258 18.98 19.81 -23.12
CA GLY A 258 19.38 20.64 -24.26
C GLY A 258 18.23 21.20 -25.11
N VAL A 259 16.98 20.97 -24.73
CA VAL A 259 15.83 21.59 -25.41
C VAL A 259 15.70 23.05 -24.99
N SER A 260 15.53 23.96 -25.94
CA SER A 260 15.30 25.39 -25.67
C SER A 260 13.95 25.63 -25.00
N ASP A 261 13.91 26.43 -23.92
CA ASP A 261 12.65 26.83 -23.26
C ASP A 261 11.72 27.59 -24.22
N ALA A 262 12.27 28.26 -25.24
CA ALA A 262 11.47 28.91 -26.28
C ALA A 262 10.62 27.91 -27.09
N ASP A 263 11.11 26.67 -27.24
CA ASP A 263 10.46 25.59 -27.99
C ASP A 263 9.55 24.71 -27.12
N VAL A 264 9.64 24.80 -25.79
CA VAL A 264 8.71 24.10 -24.90
C VAL A 264 7.49 24.98 -24.64
N GLY A 265 6.33 24.57 -25.14
CA GLY A 265 5.03 25.17 -24.84
C GLY A 265 4.28 24.37 -23.79
N ALA A 266 3.23 24.97 -23.23
CA ALA A 266 2.29 24.26 -22.37
C ALA A 266 0.86 24.77 -22.56
N PHE A 267 -0.11 23.92 -22.25
CA PHE A 267 -1.53 24.23 -22.19
C PHE A 267 -2.18 23.58 -20.96
N ARG A 268 -3.34 24.09 -20.56
CA ARG A 268 -4.13 23.53 -19.44
C ARG A 268 -4.63 22.15 -19.82
N PHE A 269 -4.83 21.26 -18.84
CA PHE A 269 -5.51 20.00 -19.13
C PHE A 269 -6.91 20.28 -19.72
N PRO A 270 -7.25 19.72 -20.90
CA PRO A 270 -8.45 20.13 -21.64
C PRO A 270 -9.75 19.97 -20.85
N ALA A 271 -10.75 20.80 -21.19
CA ALA A 271 -12.10 20.63 -20.68
C ALA A 271 -12.72 19.32 -21.21
N TYR A 272 -13.49 18.62 -20.39
CA TYR A 272 -14.17 17.41 -20.83
C TYR A 272 -15.49 17.78 -21.53
N ASP A 273 -15.63 17.36 -22.79
CA ASP A 273 -16.81 17.59 -23.63
C ASP A 273 -17.52 16.29 -24.05
N GLY A 274 -17.19 15.17 -23.39
CA GLY A 274 -17.81 13.87 -23.60
C GLY A 274 -19.12 13.67 -22.81
N THR A 275 -19.66 12.45 -22.88
CA THR A 275 -21.00 12.12 -22.35
C THR A 275 -20.99 11.30 -21.05
N ARG A 276 -19.81 10.87 -20.57
CA ARG A 276 -19.67 10.03 -19.36
C ARG A 276 -19.42 10.84 -18.09
N GLY A 277 -19.28 12.15 -18.21
CA GLY A 277 -19.20 13.08 -17.09
C GLY A 277 -20.55 13.26 -16.40
N THR A 278 -20.51 13.53 -15.10
CA THR A 278 -21.70 13.75 -14.27
C THR A 278 -21.75 15.13 -13.62
N ALA A 279 -20.70 15.94 -13.75
CA ALA A 279 -20.66 17.29 -13.20
C ALA A 279 -21.78 18.15 -13.80
N SER A 280 -22.56 18.83 -12.95
CA SER A 280 -23.54 19.83 -13.39
C SER A 280 -22.85 21.04 -14.02
N PRO A 281 -23.48 21.79 -14.96
CA PRO A 281 -22.94 23.06 -15.45
C PRO A 281 -22.67 24.12 -14.37
N THR A 282 -23.25 23.96 -13.18
CA THR A 282 -23.05 24.83 -12.01
C THR A 282 -21.99 24.32 -11.04
N GLU A 283 -21.51 23.09 -11.21
CA GLU A 283 -20.49 22.50 -10.36
C GLU A 283 -19.12 22.86 -10.92
N ALA A 284 -18.22 23.34 -10.05
CA ALA A 284 -16.85 23.61 -10.42
C ALA A 284 -16.17 22.31 -10.87
N ASN A 285 -15.57 22.35 -12.05
CA ASN A 285 -14.77 21.26 -12.61
C ASN A 285 -13.45 21.79 -13.18
N ASN A 286 -13.09 23.02 -12.81
CA ASN A 286 -11.89 23.71 -13.27
C ASN A 286 -10.72 23.55 -12.27
N GLY A 287 -10.90 22.77 -11.19
CA GLY A 287 -9.87 22.53 -10.20
C GLY A 287 -8.55 22.05 -10.79
N VAL A 288 -7.48 22.34 -10.08
CA VAL A 288 -6.11 22.12 -10.55
C VAL A 288 -5.31 21.31 -9.56
N LEU A 289 -4.43 20.48 -10.08
CA LEU A 289 -3.46 19.74 -9.27
C LEU A 289 -2.20 20.60 -9.13
N SER A 290 -1.81 20.93 -7.90
CA SER A 290 -0.65 21.75 -7.60
C SER A 290 0.11 21.24 -6.37
N VAL A 291 1.40 21.58 -6.25
CA VAL A 291 2.18 21.29 -5.04
C VAL A 291 2.59 22.61 -4.41
N PHE A 292 2.11 22.87 -3.20
CA PHE A 292 2.56 23.99 -2.38
C PHE A 292 3.74 23.58 -1.51
N VAL A 293 4.71 24.49 -1.37
CA VAL A 293 5.83 24.31 -0.44
C VAL A 293 5.81 25.45 0.56
N ALA A 294 5.51 25.09 1.80
CA ALA A 294 5.66 25.96 2.96
C ALA A 294 6.52 25.25 4.01
N PHE A 295 7.41 25.98 4.66
CA PHE A 295 8.24 25.45 5.73
C PHE A 295 7.66 25.79 7.10
N ALA A 296 7.66 24.81 7.99
CA ALA A 296 7.25 24.94 9.37
C ALA A 296 8.35 24.44 10.31
N SER A 297 8.18 24.72 11.60
CA SER A 297 9.02 24.18 12.65
C SER A 297 8.16 23.38 13.63
N PRO A 298 8.46 22.09 13.86
CA PRO A 298 7.78 21.30 14.87
C PRO A 298 8.05 21.86 16.29
N ILE A 299 7.06 21.79 17.18
CA ILE A 299 7.24 22.14 18.60
C ILE A 299 8.28 21.22 19.27
N SER A 300 8.46 20.00 18.77
CA SER A 300 9.49 19.07 19.23
C SER A 300 10.93 19.48 18.88
N SER A 301 11.13 20.48 18.01
CA SER A 301 12.45 21.04 17.72
C SER A 301 13.15 21.47 19.02
N ALA A 302 14.43 21.14 19.17
CA ALA A 302 15.21 21.57 20.34
C ALA A 302 15.70 23.03 20.23
N PHE A 303 15.52 23.66 19.07
CA PHE A 303 16.13 24.94 18.73
C PHE A 303 15.11 25.97 18.23
N HIS A 304 14.01 26.20 18.97
CA HIS A 304 12.90 27.07 18.54
C HIS A 304 13.34 28.44 18.02
N ASP A 305 14.20 29.16 18.74
CA ASP A 305 14.67 30.49 18.34
C ASP A 305 15.45 30.46 17.02
N ARG A 306 16.30 29.44 16.83
CA ARG A 306 17.11 29.28 15.61
C ARG A 306 16.25 28.80 14.44
N SER A 307 15.32 27.87 14.67
CA SER A 307 14.31 27.47 13.69
C SER A 307 13.47 28.67 13.23
N ARG A 308 13.08 29.54 14.17
CA ARG A 308 12.34 30.75 13.86
C ARG A 308 13.18 31.74 13.04
N ALA A 309 14.47 31.88 13.34
CA ALA A 309 15.38 32.77 12.60
C ALA A 309 15.55 32.36 11.12
N ILE A 310 15.67 31.06 10.82
CA ILE A 310 15.71 30.61 9.42
C ILE A 310 14.36 30.77 8.72
N LEU A 311 13.23 30.54 9.40
CA LEU A 311 11.90 30.80 8.84
C LEU A 311 11.68 32.29 8.54
N ASP A 312 12.18 33.17 9.39
CA ASP A 312 12.18 34.61 9.16
C ASP A 312 13.02 35.00 7.94
N TYR A 313 14.20 34.39 7.76
CA TYR A 313 15.03 34.56 6.57
C TYR A 313 14.33 34.06 5.29
N ILE A 314 13.73 32.86 5.33
CA ILE A 314 12.95 32.30 4.21
C ILE A 314 11.74 33.17 3.88
N GLY A 315 11.14 33.81 4.89
CA GLY A 315 9.96 34.66 4.72
C GLY A 315 10.24 36.00 4.03
N ASN A 316 11.51 36.43 3.99
CA ASN A 316 11.89 37.72 3.41
C ASN A 316 11.67 37.75 1.89
N ALA A 317 10.97 38.79 1.41
CA ALA A 317 10.63 38.94 -0.01
C ALA A 317 11.88 39.06 -0.91
N THR A 318 12.93 39.74 -0.46
CA THR A 318 14.21 39.85 -1.19
C THR A 318 14.89 38.50 -1.29
N THR A 319 14.92 37.74 -0.20
CA THR A 319 15.47 36.38 -0.19
C THR A 319 14.70 35.45 -1.12
N GLN A 320 13.36 35.45 -1.07
CA GLN A 320 12.55 34.63 -1.99
C GLN A 320 12.77 35.06 -3.45
N LYS A 321 12.83 36.37 -3.72
CA LYS A 321 13.11 36.90 -5.06
C LYS A 321 14.45 36.40 -5.58
N GLU A 322 15.52 36.51 -4.80
CA GLU A 322 16.86 36.04 -5.17
C GLU A 322 16.87 34.53 -5.43
N VAL A 323 16.25 33.74 -4.56
CA VAL A 323 16.22 32.28 -4.69
C VAL A 323 15.37 31.83 -5.88
N LEU A 324 14.26 32.49 -6.18
CA LEU A 324 13.31 32.07 -7.22
C LEU A 324 13.59 32.65 -8.62
N THR A 325 14.39 33.71 -8.72
CA THR A 325 14.70 34.34 -10.01
C THR A 325 15.29 33.35 -11.01
N GLY A 326 14.68 33.28 -12.20
CA GLY A 326 15.17 32.46 -13.31
C GLY A 326 14.90 30.96 -13.17
N ARG A 327 14.12 30.52 -12.18
CA ARG A 327 13.73 29.12 -12.01
C ARG A 327 12.48 28.79 -12.81
N SER A 328 12.67 28.22 -13.99
CA SER A 328 11.56 27.67 -14.79
C SER A 328 10.94 26.45 -14.08
N GLY A 329 9.62 26.32 -14.15
CA GLY A 329 8.89 25.17 -13.60
C GLY A 329 8.30 25.36 -12.20
N VAL A 330 8.65 26.43 -11.50
CA VAL A 330 8.11 26.79 -10.19
C VAL A 330 7.77 28.28 -10.14
N TYR A 331 6.72 28.64 -9.43
CA TYR A 331 6.27 30.03 -9.28
C TYR A 331 6.18 30.44 -7.82
N PRO A 332 6.36 31.74 -7.50
CA PRO A 332 6.20 32.25 -6.14
C PRO A 332 4.73 32.19 -5.72
N LEU A 333 4.51 32.05 -4.40
CA LEU A 333 3.17 32.14 -3.80
C LEU A 333 2.78 33.56 -3.40
N ARG A 334 3.67 34.52 -3.65
CA ARG A 334 3.49 35.95 -3.40
C ARG A 334 3.19 36.69 -4.71
N PRO A 335 2.03 37.33 -4.87
CA PRO A 335 1.72 38.14 -6.05
C PRO A 335 2.75 39.24 -6.36
N SER A 336 3.36 39.83 -5.33
CA SER A 336 4.41 40.84 -5.47
C SER A 336 5.69 40.32 -6.14
N LEU A 337 5.90 39.01 -6.18
CA LEU A 337 7.10 38.39 -6.73
C LEU A 337 6.90 37.83 -8.16
N THR A 338 5.74 38.05 -8.78
CA THR A 338 5.41 37.49 -10.11
C THR A 338 6.41 37.84 -11.22
N GLU A 339 7.15 38.94 -11.07
CA GLU A 339 8.25 39.36 -11.95
C GLU A 339 9.41 38.36 -12.06
N VAL A 340 9.59 37.46 -11.09
CA VAL A 340 10.63 36.42 -11.15
C VAL A 340 10.32 35.32 -12.17
N MET A 341 9.04 35.22 -12.59
CA MET A 341 8.58 34.26 -13.58
C MET A 341 8.93 34.73 -15.00
N THR A 342 10.00 34.15 -15.56
CA THR A 342 10.48 34.45 -16.91
C THR A 342 9.87 33.54 -17.99
N SER A 343 9.46 32.31 -17.63
CA SER A 343 8.88 31.36 -18.58
C SER A 343 7.37 31.57 -18.75
N SER A 344 6.92 31.59 -20.01
CA SER A 344 5.48 31.66 -20.35
C SER A 344 4.68 30.47 -19.79
N ARG A 345 5.28 29.27 -19.70
CA ARG A 345 4.63 28.08 -19.12
C ARG A 345 4.41 28.21 -17.62
N THR A 346 5.44 28.66 -16.91
CA THR A 346 5.36 28.88 -15.47
C THR A 346 4.33 29.96 -15.13
N ARG A 347 4.24 31.01 -15.95
CA ARG A 347 3.15 32.00 -15.84
C ARG A 347 1.77 31.39 -16.08
N LEU A 348 1.62 30.57 -17.13
CA LEU A 348 0.37 29.84 -17.36
C LEU A 348 -0.01 28.95 -16.18
N ALA A 349 0.94 28.27 -15.54
CA ALA A 349 0.68 27.44 -14.37
C ALA A 349 0.19 28.28 -13.17
N TYR A 350 0.78 29.46 -12.96
CA TYR A 350 0.37 30.41 -11.92
C TYR A 350 -1.03 30.96 -12.20
N ASP A 351 -1.30 31.44 -13.42
CA ASP A 351 -2.60 31.98 -13.82
C ASP A 351 -3.71 30.92 -13.71
N THR A 352 -3.39 29.68 -14.11
CA THR A 352 -4.30 28.53 -13.99
C THR A 352 -4.65 28.22 -12.53
N MET A 353 -3.70 28.39 -11.61
CA MET A 353 -3.95 28.21 -10.18
C MET A 353 -4.83 29.32 -9.60
N LEU A 354 -4.62 30.57 -10.02
CA LEU A 354 -5.46 31.70 -9.58
C LEU A 354 -6.90 31.63 -10.09
N GLU A 355 -7.10 31.07 -11.29
CA GLU A 355 -8.42 30.93 -11.91
C GLU A 355 -9.20 29.70 -11.41
N ALA A 356 -8.52 28.72 -10.81
CA ALA A 356 -9.14 27.50 -10.34
C ALA A 356 -10.00 27.74 -9.11
N GLU A 357 -11.15 27.07 -9.02
CA GLU A 357 -11.98 27.14 -7.81
C GLU A 357 -11.31 26.39 -6.65
N HIS A 358 -10.71 25.24 -6.94
CA HIS A 358 -9.89 24.50 -5.99
C HIS A 358 -8.50 24.21 -6.53
N ALA A 359 -7.48 24.49 -5.72
CA ALA A 359 -6.13 24.00 -5.93
C ALA A 359 -5.92 22.76 -5.07
N PHE A 360 -6.10 21.58 -5.66
CA PHE A 360 -5.84 20.31 -5.02
C PHE A 360 -4.35 20.16 -4.77
N GLU A 361 -4.01 20.21 -3.50
CA GLU A 361 -2.66 20.11 -2.98
C GLU A 361 -2.22 18.65 -3.12
N ARG A 362 -1.42 18.39 -4.14
CA ARG A 362 -1.01 17.03 -4.45
C ARG A 362 0.22 16.68 -3.63
N SER A 363 0.04 15.89 -2.59
CA SER A 363 1.06 14.92 -2.25
C SER A 363 0.98 13.78 -3.26
N GLY A 364 1.93 13.68 -4.19
CA GLY A 364 2.32 12.45 -4.88
C GLY A 364 1.20 11.42 -5.09
N MET A 365 0.60 11.44 -6.29
CA MET A 365 -0.04 10.24 -6.86
C MET A 365 -1.25 9.68 -6.09
N ALA A 366 -2.44 10.31 -6.18
CA ALA A 366 -3.68 9.93 -5.47
C ALA A 366 -3.50 9.76 -3.95
N ALA A 367 -3.53 10.88 -3.23
CA ALA A 367 -3.20 10.94 -1.82
C ALA A 367 -4.35 10.47 -0.92
N PHE A 368 -4.64 9.17 -0.91
CA PHE A 368 -5.58 8.60 0.04
C PHE A 368 -5.19 8.88 1.51
N GLY A 369 -3.93 9.23 1.80
CA GLY A 369 -3.40 9.42 3.16
C GLY A 369 -2.98 8.11 3.84
N TYR A 370 -3.07 6.98 3.14
CA TYR A 370 -2.77 5.64 3.65
C TYR A 370 -1.74 4.94 2.76
N PRO A 371 -0.53 4.60 3.27
CA PRO A 371 0.57 4.09 2.44
C PRO A 371 0.26 2.81 1.68
N GLU A 372 -0.46 1.87 2.31
CA GLU A 372 -0.83 0.60 1.69
C GLU A 372 -1.77 0.80 0.50
N LEU A 373 -2.77 1.67 0.66
CA LEU A 373 -3.73 2.00 -0.40
C LEU A 373 -3.06 2.78 -1.53
N LEU A 374 -2.25 3.77 -1.17
CA LEU A 374 -1.44 4.56 -2.10
C LEU A 374 -0.53 3.67 -2.95
N ALA A 375 0.25 2.79 -2.31
CA ALA A 375 1.16 1.88 -2.99
C ALA A 375 0.40 0.91 -3.91
N ARG A 376 -0.75 0.38 -3.47
CA ARG A 376 -1.57 -0.50 -4.31
C ARG A 376 -2.16 0.24 -5.50
N TRP A 377 -2.66 1.46 -5.32
CA TRP A 377 -3.19 2.29 -6.39
C TRP A 377 -2.12 2.64 -7.42
N GLN A 378 -0.95 3.09 -6.98
CA GLN A 378 0.17 3.37 -7.88
C GLN A 378 0.55 2.14 -8.69
N LYS A 379 0.71 0.98 -8.03
CA LYS A 379 1.02 -0.28 -8.71
C LYS A 379 -0.06 -0.66 -9.72
N PHE A 380 -1.34 -0.49 -9.38
CA PHE A 380 -2.44 -0.73 -10.29
C PHE A 380 -2.36 0.17 -11.52
N ILE A 381 -2.20 1.49 -11.33
CA ILE A 381 -2.09 2.45 -12.44
C ILE A 381 -0.87 2.16 -13.32
N PHE A 382 0.29 1.84 -12.74
CA PHE A 382 1.47 1.41 -13.51
C PHE A 382 1.19 0.15 -14.34
N THR A 383 0.54 -0.84 -13.72
CA THR A 383 0.18 -2.09 -14.40
C THR A 383 -0.84 -1.83 -15.51
N LEU A 384 -1.78 -0.90 -15.30
CA LEU A 384 -2.78 -0.48 -16.27
C LEU A 384 -2.12 0.13 -17.51
N TYR A 385 -1.21 1.09 -17.33
CA TYR A 385 -0.48 1.69 -18.47
C TYR A 385 0.49 0.72 -19.17
N GLY A 386 0.84 -0.39 -18.53
CA GLY A 386 1.55 -1.52 -19.15
C GLY A 386 0.68 -2.40 -20.06
N GLN A 387 -0.64 -2.25 -20.07
CA GLN A 387 -1.52 -3.11 -20.86
C GLN A 387 -1.43 -2.82 -22.36
N LYS A 388 -1.63 -3.87 -23.16
CA LYS A 388 -1.47 -3.80 -24.62
C LYS A 388 -2.75 -3.42 -25.35
N THR A 389 -3.90 -3.84 -24.82
CA THR A 389 -5.20 -3.67 -25.45
C THR A 389 -6.20 -3.07 -24.47
N SER A 390 -7.29 -2.51 -24.99
CA SER A 390 -8.42 -2.06 -24.17
C SER A 390 -9.03 -3.21 -23.37
N ALA A 391 -9.05 -4.42 -23.93
CA ALA A 391 -9.60 -5.61 -23.29
C ALA A 391 -8.78 -6.03 -22.06
N ASP A 392 -7.45 -6.07 -22.19
CA ASP A 392 -6.55 -6.40 -21.07
C ASP A 392 -6.62 -5.32 -19.97
N ALA A 393 -6.68 -4.04 -20.37
CA ALA A 393 -6.88 -2.92 -19.46
C ALA A 393 -8.20 -3.05 -18.68
N THR A 394 -9.30 -3.35 -19.37
CA THR A 394 -10.61 -3.54 -18.75
C THR A 394 -10.60 -4.71 -17.78
N ALA A 395 -10.05 -5.86 -18.18
CA ALA A 395 -9.95 -7.04 -17.32
C ALA A 395 -9.12 -6.77 -16.06
N LEU A 396 -8.04 -5.99 -16.16
CA LEU A 396 -7.25 -5.55 -15.02
C LEU A 396 -8.06 -4.64 -14.08
N ILE A 397 -8.78 -3.65 -14.63
CA ILE A 397 -9.63 -2.74 -13.85
C ILE A 397 -10.68 -3.54 -13.08
N ASP A 398 -11.39 -4.45 -13.75
CA ASP A 398 -12.42 -5.31 -13.16
C ASP A 398 -11.87 -6.18 -12.02
N ALA A 399 -10.63 -6.66 -12.17
CA ALA A 399 -9.96 -7.47 -11.17
C ALA A 399 -9.41 -6.66 -9.98
N GLU A 400 -8.90 -5.45 -10.21
CA GLU A 400 -8.15 -4.68 -9.21
C GLU A 400 -9.00 -3.71 -8.39
N LEU A 401 -10.08 -3.12 -8.95
CA LEU A 401 -10.91 -2.17 -8.19
C LEU A 401 -11.50 -2.79 -6.90
N PRO A 402 -12.07 -4.01 -6.91
CA PRO A 402 -12.54 -4.65 -5.68
C PRO A 402 -11.40 -4.91 -4.67
N GLN A 403 -10.19 -5.19 -5.15
CA GLN A 403 -9.02 -5.43 -4.29
C GLN A 403 -8.53 -4.15 -3.63
N LEU A 404 -8.49 -3.06 -4.40
CA LEU A 404 -8.19 -1.73 -3.88
C LEU A 404 -9.24 -1.29 -2.85
N GLU A 405 -10.52 -1.58 -3.10
CA GLU A 405 -11.58 -1.30 -2.14
C GLU A 405 -11.40 -2.09 -0.83
N ALA A 406 -11.02 -3.37 -0.91
CA ALA A 406 -10.72 -4.16 0.29
C ALA A 406 -9.54 -3.56 1.10
N VAL A 407 -8.51 -3.05 0.41
CA VAL A 407 -7.40 -2.32 1.06
C VAL A 407 -7.92 -1.03 1.69
N ARG A 408 -8.79 -0.27 1.02
CA ARG A 408 -9.41 0.95 1.57
C ARG A 408 -10.24 0.67 2.82
N LEU A 409 -11.10 -0.35 2.80
CA LEU A 409 -11.89 -0.75 3.97
C LEU A 409 -11.01 -1.08 5.17
N SER A 410 -9.93 -1.85 4.95
CA SER A 410 -8.98 -2.22 6.01
C SER A 410 -8.18 -1.02 6.52
N ALA A 411 -7.60 -0.23 5.62
CA ALA A 411 -6.71 0.87 5.97
C ALA A 411 -7.45 2.05 6.60
N VAL A 412 -8.58 2.45 5.99
CA VAL A 412 -9.36 3.67 6.30
C VAL A 412 -10.43 3.39 7.35
N LEU A 413 -11.27 2.38 7.12
CA LEU A 413 -12.45 2.12 7.97
C LEU A 413 -12.18 1.11 9.09
N LYS A 414 -11.00 0.47 9.12
CA LYS A 414 -10.69 -0.65 10.01
C LYS A 414 -11.79 -1.73 9.93
N GLN A 415 -12.21 -2.06 8.72
CA GLN A 415 -13.32 -2.97 8.45
C GLN A 415 -12.91 -4.08 7.46
N ALA A 416 -13.39 -5.30 7.70
CA ALA A 416 -13.24 -6.40 6.75
C ALA A 416 -14.13 -6.22 5.50
N SER A 417 -13.69 -6.76 4.37
CA SER A 417 -14.40 -6.76 3.10
C SER A 417 -15.57 -7.76 3.12
N THR A 418 -16.71 -7.32 2.59
CA THR A 418 -17.94 -8.11 2.52
C THR A 418 -17.69 -9.41 1.73
N PRO A 419 -18.14 -10.58 2.24
CA PRO A 419 -18.06 -11.81 1.47
C PRO A 419 -18.78 -11.71 0.13
N VAL A 420 -18.29 -12.43 -0.86
CA VAL A 420 -18.89 -12.59 -2.19
C VAL A 420 -19.29 -14.05 -2.38
N ALA A 421 -20.49 -14.27 -2.92
CA ALA A 421 -21.01 -15.59 -3.20
C ALA A 421 -20.86 -15.96 -4.68
N ASN A 422 -20.42 -17.19 -4.94
CA ASN A 422 -20.32 -17.76 -6.28
C ASN A 422 -21.01 -19.15 -6.33
N PRO A 423 -22.03 -19.38 -7.16
CA PRO A 423 -22.60 -18.43 -8.11
C PRO A 423 -23.30 -17.26 -7.41
N SER A 424 -23.41 -16.14 -8.11
CA SER A 424 -24.18 -14.99 -7.63
C SER A 424 -25.66 -15.35 -7.44
N SER A 425 -26.34 -14.57 -6.60
CA SER A 425 -27.78 -14.74 -6.33
C SER A 425 -28.60 -14.81 -7.61
N GLY A 426 -29.60 -15.69 -7.65
CA GLY A 426 -30.42 -15.89 -8.85
C GLY A 426 -31.35 -17.08 -8.77
N SER A 427 -31.96 -17.39 -9.91
CA SER A 427 -32.88 -18.53 -10.06
C SER A 427 -32.16 -19.70 -10.72
N PHE A 428 -32.33 -20.90 -10.16
CA PHE A 428 -31.69 -22.12 -10.64
C PHE A 428 -32.72 -23.26 -10.74
N SER A 429 -32.51 -24.15 -11.72
CA SER A 429 -33.37 -25.32 -11.95
C SER A 429 -32.77 -26.64 -11.42
N GLU A 430 -31.58 -26.57 -10.82
CA GLU A 430 -30.83 -27.69 -10.26
C GLU A 430 -30.25 -27.30 -8.89
N PRO A 431 -29.93 -28.27 -8.01
CA PRO A 431 -29.18 -28.01 -6.78
C PRO A 431 -27.88 -27.28 -7.06
N ILE A 432 -27.53 -26.31 -6.22
CA ILE A 432 -26.30 -25.53 -6.35
C ILE A 432 -25.40 -25.67 -5.11
N SER A 433 -24.12 -25.45 -5.34
CA SER A 433 -23.09 -25.37 -4.31
C SER A 433 -22.52 -23.96 -4.35
N VAL A 434 -22.81 -23.17 -3.31
CA VAL A 434 -22.38 -21.77 -3.20
C VAL A 434 -21.05 -21.69 -2.45
N GLU A 435 -20.05 -21.13 -3.11
CA GLU A 435 -18.76 -20.79 -2.52
C GLU A 435 -18.79 -19.35 -2.01
N LEU A 436 -18.31 -19.15 -0.78
CA LEU A 436 -18.11 -17.84 -0.19
C LEU A 436 -16.62 -17.50 -0.16
N THR A 437 -16.28 -16.31 -0.63
CA THR A 437 -14.93 -15.76 -0.56
C THR A 437 -14.95 -14.36 0.02
N THR A 438 -13.82 -13.88 0.54
CA THR A 438 -13.64 -12.48 0.95
C THR A 438 -12.26 -12.04 0.54
N LEU A 439 -12.12 -10.75 0.22
CA LEU A 439 -10.86 -10.15 -0.16
C LEU A 439 -9.98 -9.78 1.05
N THR A 440 -10.51 -9.85 2.27
CA THR A 440 -9.71 -9.63 3.49
C THR A 440 -8.84 -10.87 3.78
N PRO A 441 -7.50 -10.74 3.69
CA PRO A 441 -6.60 -11.88 3.91
C PRO A 441 -6.74 -12.44 5.33
N GLY A 442 -6.88 -13.76 5.45
CA GLY A 442 -6.97 -14.45 6.75
C GLY A 442 -8.29 -14.26 7.51
N ALA A 443 -9.30 -13.62 6.91
CA ALA A 443 -10.60 -13.47 7.53
C ALA A 443 -11.37 -14.79 7.62
N VAL A 444 -12.12 -14.97 8.70
CA VAL A 444 -13.05 -16.07 8.91
C VAL A 444 -14.44 -15.62 8.46
N ILE A 445 -15.05 -16.38 7.54
CA ILE A 445 -16.41 -16.10 7.09
C ILE A 445 -17.40 -16.84 7.99
N HIS A 446 -18.40 -16.12 8.49
CA HIS A 446 -19.53 -16.65 9.25
C HIS A 446 -20.83 -16.46 8.47
N TYR A 447 -21.71 -17.45 8.45
CA TYR A 447 -22.90 -17.40 7.59
C TYR A 447 -24.15 -18.02 8.22
N THR A 448 -25.30 -17.70 7.62
CA THR A 448 -26.63 -18.24 7.93
C THR A 448 -27.39 -18.48 6.62
N ILE A 449 -28.25 -19.50 6.57
CA ILE A 449 -29.04 -19.86 5.37
C ILE A 449 -30.55 -19.67 5.58
N ASP A 450 -30.96 -19.30 6.79
CA ASP A 450 -32.34 -19.10 7.21
C ASP A 450 -32.75 -17.62 7.18
N GLY A 451 -31.91 -16.74 6.63
CA GLY A 451 -32.11 -15.28 6.62
C GLY A 451 -31.82 -14.57 7.94
N SER A 452 -31.41 -15.27 9.01
CA SER A 452 -31.04 -14.63 10.28
C SER A 452 -29.72 -13.84 10.16
N GLN A 453 -29.51 -12.82 11.00
CA GLN A 453 -28.31 -11.98 10.91
C GLN A 453 -27.06 -12.74 11.43
N PRO A 454 -26.03 -12.94 10.60
CA PRO A 454 -24.82 -13.65 11.02
C PRO A 454 -23.99 -12.79 11.99
N ASN A 455 -23.30 -13.46 12.92
CA ASN A 455 -22.32 -12.87 13.83
C ASN A 455 -21.15 -13.86 14.06
N VAL A 456 -20.16 -13.50 14.88
CA VAL A 456 -18.97 -14.33 15.12
C VAL A 456 -19.25 -15.66 15.83
N ALA A 457 -20.45 -15.86 16.39
CA ALA A 457 -20.92 -17.13 16.92
C ALA A 457 -21.70 -17.97 15.90
N SER A 458 -22.05 -17.40 14.73
CA SER A 458 -22.66 -18.15 13.63
C SER A 458 -21.68 -19.18 13.04
N PRO A 459 -22.19 -20.23 12.36
CA PRO A 459 -21.36 -21.25 11.75
C PRO A 459 -20.24 -20.67 10.88
N VAL A 460 -19.03 -21.20 11.07
CA VAL A 460 -17.87 -20.86 10.25
C VAL A 460 -18.01 -21.56 8.90
N TYR A 461 -17.79 -20.81 7.83
CA TYR A 461 -17.70 -21.36 6.48
C TYR A 461 -16.40 -22.15 6.33
N THR A 462 -16.50 -23.47 6.24
CA THR A 462 -15.35 -24.39 6.08
C THR A 462 -15.39 -25.18 4.76
N GLY A 463 -16.42 -24.97 3.94
CA GLY A 463 -16.67 -25.68 2.70
C GLY A 463 -17.97 -25.19 2.07
N SER A 464 -18.23 -25.54 0.81
CA SER A 464 -19.32 -24.96 0.04
C SER A 464 -20.71 -25.17 0.67
N VAL A 465 -21.57 -24.16 0.53
CA VAL A 465 -22.95 -24.17 1.02
C VAL A 465 -23.86 -24.82 -0.01
N ASN A 466 -24.35 -26.02 0.27
CA ASN A 466 -25.24 -26.75 -0.63
C ASN A 466 -26.70 -26.32 -0.46
N ILE A 467 -27.29 -25.78 -1.53
CA ILE A 467 -28.71 -25.41 -1.61
C ILE A 467 -29.40 -26.39 -2.56
N ALA A 468 -30.02 -27.42 -2.00
CA ALA A 468 -30.50 -28.59 -2.76
C ALA A 468 -32.03 -28.77 -2.78
N LEU A 469 -32.77 -27.97 -2.04
CA LEU A 469 -34.24 -28.07 -1.94
C LEU A 469 -34.89 -26.95 -2.75
N SER A 470 -36.07 -27.23 -3.31
CA SER A 470 -36.87 -26.19 -3.96
C SER A 470 -37.35 -25.15 -2.95
N GLY A 471 -37.32 -23.88 -3.33
CA GLY A 471 -37.69 -22.76 -2.48
C GLY A 471 -36.70 -21.60 -2.55
N VAL A 472 -37.01 -20.55 -1.79
CA VAL A 472 -36.13 -19.39 -1.60
C VAL A 472 -35.20 -19.70 -0.43
N THR A 473 -33.90 -19.64 -0.66
CA THR A 473 -32.88 -19.65 0.41
C THR A 473 -32.20 -18.30 0.45
N GLU A 474 -32.21 -17.66 1.61
CA GLU A 474 -31.49 -16.41 1.83
C GLU A 474 -30.20 -16.69 2.60
N LEU A 475 -29.09 -16.64 1.87
CA LEU A 475 -27.75 -16.79 2.40
C LEU A 475 -27.24 -15.43 2.85
N ARG A 476 -26.90 -15.30 4.14
CA ARG A 476 -26.23 -14.12 4.69
C ARG A 476 -24.87 -14.47 5.22
N ALA A 477 -23.88 -13.60 5.02
CA ALA A 477 -22.52 -13.83 5.54
C ALA A 477 -21.82 -12.55 5.98
N ILE A 478 -20.90 -12.69 6.92
CA ILE A 478 -19.93 -11.65 7.31
C ILE A 478 -18.52 -12.22 7.32
N ALA A 479 -17.53 -11.38 7.06
CA ALA A 479 -16.12 -11.68 7.28
C ALA A 479 -15.65 -11.03 8.59
N ALA A 480 -14.89 -11.77 9.39
CA ALA A 480 -14.27 -11.30 10.62
C ALA A 480 -12.76 -11.56 10.58
N ALA A 481 -11.95 -10.55 10.90
CA ALA A 481 -10.50 -10.65 10.95
C ALA A 481 -9.96 -9.97 12.21
N PRO A 482 -8.79 -10.38 12.73
CA PRO A 482 -8.15 -9.71 13.86
C PRO A 482 -7.98 -8.21 13.58
N GLU A 483 -8.20 -7.38 14.61
CA GLU A 483 -8.00 -5.91 14.56
C GLU A 483 -8.92 -5.13 13.61
N LEU A 484 -9.83 -5.82 12.89
CA LEU A 484 -10.84 -5.21 12.04
C LEU A 484 -12.23 -5.42 12.64
N SER A 485 -13.11 -4.44 12.43
CA SER A 485 -14.54 -4.62 12.58
C SER A 485 -15.09 -5.58 11.52
N ASN A 486 -16.20 -6.26 11.85
CA ASN A 486 -16.86 -7.18 10.92
C ASN A 486 -17.25 -6.45 9.64
N SER A 487 -17.22 -7.18 8.52
CA SER A 487 -17.72 -6.66 7.26
C SER A 487 -19.20 -6.29 7.34
N ASN A 488 -19.67 -5.55 6.34
CA ASN A 488 -21.09 -5.47 6.09
C ASN A 488 -21.66 -6.88 5.81
N VAL A 489 -22.96 -7.05 6.05
CA VAL A 489 -23.63 -8.33 5.84
C VAL A 489 -23.85 -8.52 4.34
N MET A 490 -23.19 -9.53 3.76
CA MET A 490 -23.54 -10.03 2.44
C MET A 490 -24.94 -10.63 2.50
N VAL A 491 -25.79 -10.33 1.52
CA VAL A 491 -27.12 -10.95 1.36
C VAL A 491 -27.23 -11.51 -0.06
N SER A 492 -27.54 -12.79 -0.19
CA SER A 492 -27.73 -13.47 -1.48
C SER A 492 -28.98 -14.33 -1.44
N SER A 493 -29.87 -14.13 -2.42
CA SER A 493 -31.14 -14.86 -2.53
C SER A 493 -31.08 -15.87 -3.67
N TYR A 494 -31.35 -17.14 -3.34
CA TYR A 494 -31.33 -18.25 -4.28
C TYR A 494 -32.72 -18.86 -4.40
N GLN A 495 -33.27 -18.85 -5.60
CA GLN A 495 -34.57 -19.46 -5.90
C GLN A 495 -34.35 -20.76 -6.66
N ILE A 496 -34.56 -21.91 -6.01
CA ILE A 496 -34.43 -23.23 -6.65
C ILE A 496 -35.82 -23.75 -7.06
N THR A 497 -35.98 -24.11 -8.33
CA THR A 497 -37.19 -24.75 -8.86
C THR A 497 -36.86 -26.09 -9.48
N LEU A 498 -37.00 -27.18 -8.71
CA LEU A 498 -36.73 -28.53 -9.22
C LEU A 498 -37.97 -29.08 -9.95
N ALA A 499 -37.73 -29.79 -11.05
CA ALA A 499 -38.80 -30.52 -11.73
C ALA A 499 -39.26 -31.69 -10.84
N VAL A 500 -40.58 -31.79 -10.60
CA VAL A 500 -41.17 -32.98 -9.97
C VAL A 500 -41.07 -34.12 -10.97
N LEU A 501 -40.16 -35.06 -10.74
CA LEU A 501 -40.24 -36.37 -11.38
C LEU A 501 -41.49 -37.05 -10.83
N ASN A 502 -42.56 -37.08 -11.62
CA ASN A 502 -43.65 -38.02 -11.42
C ASN A 502 -43.07 -39.42 -11.61
N ALA A 503 -42.60 -40.04 -10.51
CA ALA A 503 -42.17 -41.41 -10.52
C ALA A 503 -43.41 -42.29 -10.77
N GLU A 504 -43.59 -42.72 -12.02
CA GLU A 504 -44.42 -43.89 -12.30
C GLU A 504 -43.85 -45.08 -11.51
N SER A 505 -44.72 -45.71 -10.72
CA SER A 505 -44.38 -46.86 -9.90
C SER A 505 -44.06 -48.07 -10.77
N THR A 506 -42.80 -48.27 -11.14
CA THR A 506 -42.36 -49.52 -11.74
C THR A 506 -41.98 -50.50 -10.63
N ASP A 507 -42.52 -51.71 -10.73
CA ASP A 507 -42.59 -52.78 -9.73
C ASP A 507 -41.22 -53.20 -9.13
N ASN A 508 -40.81 -52.50 -8.06
CA ASN A 508 -39.55 -52.70 -7.33
C ASN A 508 -39.45 -54.01 -6.53
N LYS A 509 -40.43 -54.91 -6.62
CA LYS A 509 -40.39 -56.20 -5.89
C LYS A 509 -39.51 -57.25 -6.56
N ARG A 510 -39.20 -57.12 -7.86
CA ARG A 510 -38.36 -58.10 -8.59
C ARG A 510 -36.87 -57.76 -8.59
N LEU A 511 -36.51 -56.47 -8.57
CA LEU A 511 -35.10 -56.04 -8.53
C LEU A 511 -34.47 -56.30 -7.14
N LEU A 512 -35.24 -56.08 -6.06
CA LEU A 512 -34.76 -56.29 -4.69
C LEU A 512 -34.46 -57.77 -4.40
N ALA A 513 -35.23 -58.69 -4.98
CA ALA A 513 -35.09 -60.14 -4.75
C ALA A 513 -33.79 -60.73 -5.35
N ILE A 514 -33.20 -60.07 -6.35
CA ILE A 514 -32.00 -60.55 -7.06
C ILE A 514 -30.74 -59.84 -6.54
N LEU A 515 -30.84 -58.56 -6.17
CA LEU A 515 -29.68 -57.77 -5.76
C LEU A 515 -29.25 -58.00 -4.30
N LEU A 516 -30.18 -58.30 -3.39
CA LEU A 516 -29.88 -58.54 -1.97
C LEU A 516 -28.92 -59.74 -1.74
N PRO A 517 -29.13 -60.92 -2.37
CA PRO A 517 -28.25 -62.08 -2.18
C PRO A 517 -26.85 -61.86 -2.77
N VAL A 518 -26.75 -61.14 -3.90
CA VAL A 518 -25.47 -60.84 -4.56
C VAL A 518 -24.66 -59.84 -3.74
N PHE A 519 -25.31 -58.80 -3.20
CA PHE A 519 -24.66 -57.81 -2.35
C PHE A 519 -24.16 -58.44 -1.03
N LEU A 520 -24.98 -59.27 -0.39
CA LEU A 520 -24.57 -60.01 0.81
C LEU A 520 -23.41 -60.98 0.54
N GLY A 521 -23.38 -61.63 -0.63
CA GLY A 521 -22.26 -62.48 -1.06
C GLY A 521 -20.95 -61.70 -1.23
N ILE A 522 -21.00 -60.52 -1.86
CA ILE A 522 -19.82 -59.67 -2.08
C ILE A 522 -19.30 -59.10 -0.75
N CYS A 523 -20.18 -58.67 0.15
CA CYS A 523 -19.80 -58.18 1.48
C CYS A 523 -19.13 -59.26 2.34
N CYS A 524 -19.59 -60.51 2.27
CA CYS A 524 -18.94 -61.64 2.96
C CYS A 524 -17.53 -61.90 2.42
N ILE A 525 -17.34 -61.87 1.10
CA ILE A 525 -16.02 -62.05 0.48
C ILE A 525 -15.07 -60.89 0.84
N ALA A 526 -15.55 -59.65 0.80
CA ALA A 526 -14.77 -58.47 1.19
C ALA A 526 -14.37 -58.50 2.67
N SER A 527 -15.24 -58.99 3.56
CA SER A 527 -14.96 -59.14 4.99
C SER A 527 -13.91 -60.22 5.26
N ILE A 528 -13.93 -61.32 4.51
CA ILE A 528 -12.93 -62.40 4.59
C ILE A 528 -11.57 -61.91 4.08
N ILE A 529 -11.55 -61.18 2.96
CA ILE A 529 -10.31 -60.58 2.41
C ILE A 529 -9.76 -59.53 3.39
N GLY A 530 -10.62 -58.67 3.94
CA GLY A 530 -10.26 -57.68 4.96
C GLY A 530 -9.66 -58.32 6.21
N TYR A 531 -10.24 -59.43 6.69
CA TYR A 531 -9.73 -60.17 7.84
C TYR A 531 -8.35 -60.81 7.58
N VAL A 532 -8.11 -61.32 6.37
CA VAL A 532 -6.82 -61.91 5.96
C VAL A 532 -5.73 -60.84 5.79
N VAL A 533 -6.07 -59.66 5.25
CA VAL A 533 -5.14 -58.52 5.11
C VAL A 533 -4.84 -57.87 6.46
N TYR A 534 -5.84 -57.75 7.33
CA TYR A 534 -5.70 -57.21 8.69
C TYR A 534 -4.74 -58.06 9.55
N ARG A 535 -4.75 -59.38 9.40
CA ARG A 535 -3.86 -60.28 10.16
C ARG A 535 -2.39 -60.29 9.73
N ARG A 536 -1.99 -59.58 8.65
CA ARG A 536 -0.62 -59.66 8.10
C ARG A 536 0.17 -58.34 8.03
N LYS A 537 -0.27 -57.25 8.64
CA LYS A 537 0.51 -55.99 8.67
C LYS A 537 0.85 -55.54 10.09
N SER A 538 1.85 -56.18 10.70
CA SER A 538 2.75 -55.51 11.64
C SER A 538 4.02 -55.14 10.88
N VAL A 539 4.05 -53.95 10.30
CA VAL A 539 5.26 -53.39 9.68
C VAL A 539 5.92 -52.49 10.72
N THR A 540 6.91 -53.03 11.42
CA THR A 540 7.77 -52.28 12.31
C THR A 540 8.78 -51.51 11.46
N TYR A 541 8.62 -50.19 11.34
CA TYR A 541 9.66 -49.34 10.77
C TYR A 541 10.81 -49.25 11.77
N LYS A 542 11.95 -49.88 11.46
CA LYS A 542 13.22 -49.57 12.14
C LYS A 542 13.68 -48.21 11.64
N LEU A 543 13.48 -47.17 12.45
CA LEU A 543 14.13 -45.89 12.25
C LEU A 543 15.64 -46.11 12.39
N SER A 544 16.37 -46.00 11.29
CA SER A 544 17.82 -45.82 11.29
C SER A 544 18.08 -44.32 11.46
N SER A 545 17.80 -43.76 12.65
CA SER A 545 18.43 -42.50 13.04
C SER A 545 19.67 -42.84 13.83
N ASP A 546 20.75 -42.08 13.64
CA ASP A 546 21.92 -42.14 14.50
C ASP A 546 21.46 -42.18 15.97
N SER A 547 21.92 -43.20 16.71
CA SER A 547 21.51 -43.51 18.08
C SER A 547 21.72 -42.36 19.07
N ASP A 548 22.43 -41.31 18.65
CA ASP A 548 22.91 -40.22 19.49
C ASP A 548 21.91 -39.05 19.63
N LEU A 549 20.85 -39.00 18.79
CA LEU A 549 19.86 -37.91 18.79
C LEU A 549 18.60 -38.19 19.61
N VAL A 550 18.33 -39.47 19.88
CA VAL A 550 17.14 -39.90 20.61
C VAL A 550 17.44 -39.83 22.10
N ILE A 551 16.78 -38.90 22.79
CA ILE A 551 16.82 -38.78 24.24
C ILE A 551 15.84 -39.81 24.81
N PRO A 552 16.31 -40.81 25.59
CA PRO A 552 15.40 -41.71 26.29
C PRO A 552 14.51 -40.89 27.23
N GLU A 553 13.20 -41.14 27.21
CA GLU A 553 12.24 -40.37 28.03
C GLU A 553 12.63 -40.36 29.52
N LYS A 554 13.13 -41.49 30.04
CA LYS A 554 13.65 -41.63 31.41
C LYS A 554 14.79 -40.67 31.80
N GLU A 555 15.52 -40.12 30.82
CA GLU A 555 16.60 -39.14 31.04
C GLU A 555 16.06 -37.70 31.04
N LEU A 556 14.81 -37.49 30.64
CA LEU A 556 14.18 -36.19 30.50
C LEU A 556 13.16 -35.95 31.62
N THR A 557 13.46 -35.02 32.51
CA THR A 557 12.49 -34.58 33.52
C THR A 557 11.61 -33.48 32.92
N VAL A 558 10.34 -33.76 32.66
CA VAL A 558 9.38 -32.78 32.13
C VAL A 558 8.62 -32.12 33.29
N GLY A 559 8.66 -30.79 33.35
CA GLY A 559 8.03 -29.95 34.36
C GLY A 559 6.75 -29.27 33.87
N LYS A 560 6.52 -28.03 34.32
CA LYS A 560 5.30 -27.26 34.00
C LYS A 560 5.23 -26.88 32.52
N ALA A 561 4.00 -26.80 31.99
CA ALA A 561 3.75 -26.19 30.69
C ALA A 561 4.11 -24.69 30.75
N VAL A 562 4.86 -24.22 29.77
CA VAL A 562 5.29 -22.81 29.63
C VAL A 562 4.59 -22.10 28.48
N GLY A 563 4.02 -22.84 27.53
CA GLY A 563 3.23 -22.26 26.44
C GLY A 563 2.47 -23.32 25.65
N ALA A 564 1.36 -22.94 25.04
CA ALA A 564 0.57 -23.79 24.16
C ALA A 564 0.30 -23.07 22.84
N GLY A 565 0.61 -23.72 21.72
CA GLY A 565 0.40 -23.19 20.38
C GLY A 565 -0.27 -24.20 19.45
N SER A 566 -0.45 -23.82 18.19
CA SER A 566 -0.99 -24.68 17.12
C SER A 566 -0.19 -25.98 16.94
N TYR A 567 1.13 -25.93 17.16
CA TYR A 567 2.06 -27.05 16.95
C TYR A 567 2.25 -27.98 18.15
N GLY A 568 1.65 -27.68 19.32
CA GLY A 568 1.83 -28.50 20.53
C GLY A 568 1.89 -27.69 21.82
N THR A 569 2.30 -28.36 22.90
CA THR A 569 2.52 -27.75 24.21
C THR A 569 4.00 -27.80 24.54
N VAL A 570 4.57 -26.65 24.93
CA VAL A 570 5.97 -26.54 25.35
C VAL A 570 6.02 -26.65 26.87
N TYR A 571 6.89 -27.52 27.37
CA TYR A 571 7.13 -27.75 28.79
C TYR A 571 8.56 -27.32 29.14
N ALA A 572 8.73 -26.72 30.31
CA ALA A 572 10.07 -26.58 30.88
C ALA A 572 10.53 -27.95 31.39
N GLY A 573 11.79 -28.32 31.17
CA GLY A 573 12.34 -29.59 31.60
C GLY A 573 13.81 -29.54 31.97
N LYS A 574 14.35 -30.71 32.34
CA LYS A 574 15.78 -30.92 32.57
C LYS A 574 16.25 -32.18 31.86
N TRP A 575 17.38 -32.08 31.16
CA TRP A 575 18.09 -33.21 30.57
C TRP A 575 19.55 -33.15 31.01
N ARG A 576 20.04 -34.20 31.69
CA ARG A 576 21.41 -34.26 32.25
C ARG A 576 21.83 -33.03 33.06
N SER A 577 20.89 -32.49 33.84
CA SER A 577 21.02 -31.25 34.64
C SER A 577 21.02 -29.93 33.86
N THR A 578 20.88 -29.96 32.53
CA THR A 578 20.70 -28.76 31.69
C THR A 578 19.21 -28.43 31.58
N ALA A 579 18.85 -27.15 31.71
CA ALA A 579 17.48 -26.68 31.49
C ALA A 579 17.12 -26.74 30.00
N VAL A 580 15.98 -27.36 29.68
CA VAL A 580 15.52 -27.57 28.30
C VAL A 580 14.07 -27.16 28.11
N ALA A 581 13.70 -26.78 26.88
CA ALA A 581 12.33 -26.65 26.45
C ALA A 581 11.92 -27.92 25.68
N VAL A 582 10.78 -28.50 26.06
CA VAL A 582 10.27 -29.76 25.50
C VAL A 582 8.96 -29.46 24.78
N LYS A 583 9.00 -29.36 23.45
CA LYS A 583 7.81 -29.15 22.61
C LYS A 583 7.20 -30.51 22.27
N ARG A 584 6.08 -30.84 22.90
CA ARG A 584 5.38 -32.13 22.74
C ARG A 584 4.19 -32.00 21.81
N THR A 585 4.07 -32.94 20.86
CA THR A 585 2.93 -33.00 19.94
C THR A 585 1.65 -33.45 20.67
N ARG A 586 0.48 -33.05 20.16
CA ARG A 586 -0.82 -33.42 20.78
C ARG A 586 -1.29 -34.82 20.39
N THR A 587 -0.70 -35.42 19.37
CA THR A 587 -1.07 -36.73 18.84
C THR A 587 -0.25 -37.84 19.50
N LYS A 588 -0.93 -38.81 20.11
CA LYS A 588 -0.28 -40.02 20.66
C LYS A 588 0.26 -40.97 19.59
N GLU A 589 -0.30 -40.88 18.38
CA GLU A 589 0.09 -41.68 17.20
C GLU A 589 0.29 -40.75 16.01
N MET A 590 1.44 -40.86 15.33
CA MET A 590 1.76 -40.07 14.14
C MET A 590 1.52 -40.90 12.88
N SER A 591 0.88 -40.31 11.87
CA SER A 591 0.83 -40.92 10.55
C SER A 591 2.25 -41.01 9.94
N PRO A 592 2.50 -41.90 8.96
CA PRO A 592 3.80 -41.98 8.29
C PRO A 592 4.24 -40.66 7.64
N ALA A 593 3.30 -39.79 7.24
CA ALA A 593 3.61 -38.46 6.73
C ALA A 593 4.07 -37.51 7.84
N GLN A 594 3.33 -37.46 8.96
CA GLN A 594 3.69 -36.64 10.13
C GLN A 594 5.03 -37.04 10.75
N LEU A 595 5.33 -38.34 10.79
CA LEU A 595 6.61 -38.83 11.28
C LEU A 595 7.77 -38.38 10.37
N ARG A 596 7.57 -38.36 9.04
CA ARG A 596 8.58 -37.84 8.11
C ARG A 596 8.82 -36.35 8.33
N GLU A 597 7.76 -35.55 8.40
CA GLU A 597 7.87 -34.11 8.66
C GLU A 597 8.60 -33.82 9.97
N PHE A 598 8.31 -34.57 11.04
CA PHE A 598 8.99 -34.44 12.32
C PHE A 598 10.49 -34.78 12.25
N VAL A 599 10.84 -35.84 11.51
CA VAL A 599 12.25 -36.24 11.31
C VAL A 599 12.98 -35.23 10.43
N ASP A 600 12.32 -34.68 9.41
CA ASP A 600 12.89 -33.66 8.54
C ASP A 600 13.14 -32.35 9.31
N GLU A 601 12.18 -31.92 10.15
CA GLU A 601 12.33 -30.76 11.06
C GLU A 601 13.51 -30.97 12.02
N ALA A 602 13.58 -32.14 12.69
CA ALA A 602 14.68 -32.47 13.59
C ALA A 602 16.05 -32.52 12.88
N SER A 603 16.09 -33.04 11.65
CA SER A 603 17.32 -33.15 10.85
C SER A 603 17.82 -31.79 10.38
N MET A 604 16.92 -30.86 10.04
CA MET A 604 17.25 -29.48 9.74
C MET A 604 17.83 -28.76 10.97
N LEU A 605 17.12 -28.84 12.10
CA LEU A 605 17.50 -28.15 13.34
C LEU A 605 18.84 -28.64 13.89
N LEU A 606 19.17 -29.92 13.71
CA LEU A 606 20.46 -30.51 14.12
C LEU A 606 21.68 -29.79 13.52
N ARG A 607 21.52 -29.22 12.32
CA ARG A 607 22.62 -28.59 11.58
C ARG A 607 22.85 -27.14 12.00
N LEU A 608 22.00 -26.58 12.85
CA LEU A 608 22.02 -25.17 13.24
C LEU A 608 22.68 -25.01 14.62
N ARG A 609 23.83 -24.34 14.66
CA ARG A 609 24.56 -24.00 15.88
C ARG A 609 25.17 -22.61 15.78
N HIS A 610 24.56 -21.66 16.48
CA HIS A 610 25.01 -20.26 16.51
C HIS A 610 24.62 -19.62 17.85
N SER A 611 25.35 -18.59 18.29
CA SER A 611 25.08 -17.88 19.55
C SER A 611 23.72 -17.18 19.59
N ASN A 612 23.15 -16.87 18.43
CA ASN A 612 21.89 -16.14 18.25
C ASN A 612 20.79 -16.96 17.55
N VAL A 613 20.90 -18.29 17.60
CA VAL A 613 19.87 -19.23 17.18
C VAL A 613 19.66 -20.22 18.32
N VAL A 614 18.41 -20.56 18.63
CA VAL A 614 18.08 -21.49 19.72
C VAL A 614 18.65 -22.88 19.39
N ILE A 615 19.43 -23.43 20.32
CA ILE A 615 20.14 -24.70 20.12
C ILE A 615 19.19 -25.88 20.27
N PHE A 616 19.15 -26.71 19.23
CA PHE A 616 18.49 -28.01 19.24
C PHE A 616 19.34 -29.08 19.93
N MET A 617 18.72 -29.87 20.80
CA MET A 617 19.39 -30.87 21.64
C MET A 617 19.03 -32.31 21.32
N GLY A 618 17.82 -32.58 20.81
CA GLY A 618 17.42 -33.91 20.40
C GLY A 618 15.91 -34.11 20.34
N ILE A 619 15.49 -35.37 20.19
CA ILE A 619 14.09 -35.77 20.12
C ILE A 619 13.75 -36.84 21.15
N THR A 620 12.50 -36.90 21.58
CA THR A 620 11.92 -38.09 22.22
C THR A 620 10.92 -38.74 21.26
N LEU A 621 10.80 -40.06 21.27
CA LEU A 621 9.90 -40.79 20.36
C LEU A 621 8.54 -41.11 20.99
N GLU A 622 8.52 -41.38 22.30
CA GLU A 622 7.30 -41.76 23.02
C GLU A 622 7.23 -40.99 24.35
N PRO A 623 6.47 -39.88 24.43
CA PRO A 623 5.76 -39.21 23.32
C PRO A 623 6.70 -38.41 22.38
N PRO A 624 6.33 -38.20 21.10
CA PRO A 624 7.11 -37.40 20.15
C PRO A 624 7.32 -35.96 20.65
N SER A 625 8.57 -35.57 20.89
CA SER A 625 8.89 -34.21 21.34
C SER A 625 10.21 -33.70 20.75
N LEU A 626 10.28 -32.41 20.46
CA LEU A 626 11.54 -31.70 20.16
C LEU A 626 12.09 -31.10 21.45
N VAL A 627 13.40 -31.25 21.67
CA VAL A 627 14.10 -30.74 22.85
C VAL A 627 15.11 -29.68 22.42
N THR A 628 14.99 -28.46 22.95
CA THR A 628 15.89 -27.32 22.70
C THR A 628 16.41 -26.74 24.02
N GLU A 629 17.37 -25.82 23.95
CA GLU A 629 17.74 -25.02 25.13
C GLU A 629 16.53 -24.26 25.69
N PHE A 630 16.51 -24.07 27.00
CA PHE A 630 15.48 -23.31 27.67
C PHE A 630 15.84 -21.82 27.71
N MET A 631 14.93 -20.98 27.25
CA MET A 631 15.06 -19.52 27.22
C MET A 631 14.21 -18.93 28.35
N ASP A 632 14.87 -18.61 29.47
CA ASP A 632 14.23 -18.36 30.76
C ASP A 632 13.63 -16.96 30.93
N ARG A 633 13.93 -16.03 30.03
CA ARG A 633 13.39 -14.65 30.03
C ARG A 633 12.23 -14.44 29.06
N GLY A 634 11.74 -15.51 28.45
CA GLY A 634 10.59 -15.46 27.57
C GLY A 634 10.89 -14.82 26.22
N SER A 635 9.83 -14.38 25.56
CA SER A 635 9.90 -13.81 24.22
C SER A 635 10.17 -12.31 24.24
N MET A 636 10.73 -11.80 23.15
CA MET A 636 10.92 -10.38 22.95
C MET A 636 9.61 -9.62 22.97
N TYR A 637 8.52 -10.23 22.50
CA TYR A 637 7.17 -9.67 22.60
C TYR A 637 6.81 -9.34 24.06
N GLU A 638 6.98 -10.29 24.98
CA GLU A 638 6.67 -10.11 26.41
C GLU A 638 7.56 -9.04 27.06
N VAL A 639 8.85 -9.03 26.69
CA VAL A 639 9.79 -8.02 27.19
C VAL A 639 9.38 -6.62 26.73
N LEU A 640 9.18 -6.40 25.43
CA LEU A 640 8.88 -5.08 24.86
C LEU A 640 7.54 -4.49 25.33
N HIS A 641 6.59 -5.33 25.73
CA HIS A 641 5.28 -4.89 26.24
C HIS A 641 5.23 -4.79 27.77
N SER A 642 6.38 -4.88 28.45
CA SER A 642 6.45 -4.64 29.89
C SER A 642 6.31 -3.14 30.19
N PRO A 643 5.35 -2.70 31.01
CA PRO A 643 5.02 -1.28 31.20
C PRO A 643 6.15 -0.45 31.84
N ASP A 644 7.06 -1.10 32.57
CA ASP A 644 8.19 -0.47 33.26
C ASP A 644 9.51 -0.57 32.47
N LEU A 645 9.48 -0.99 31.20
CA LEU A 645 10.70 -1.21 30.43
C LEU A 645 11.32 0.11 29.96
N PHE A 646 12.51 0.41 30.48
CA PHE A 646 13.40 1.43 29.94
C PHE A 646 14.56 0.77 29.17
N LEU A 647 14.64 1.00 27.86
CA LEU A 647 15.73 0.51 27.02
C LEU A 647 16.63 1.65 26.59
N ASP A 648 17.87 1.62 27.07
CA ASP A 648 18.93 2.47 26.53
C ASP A 648 19.24 2.08 25.08
N SER A 649 19.54 3.07 24.23
CA SER A 649 19.80 2.85 22.80
C SER A 649 20.97 1.88 22.53
N SER A 650 21.95 1.79 23.43
CA SER A 650 23.05 0.83 23.31
C SER A 650 22.57 -0.62 23.41
N ILE A 651 21.55 -0.89 24.23
CA ILE A 651 20.95 -2.22 24.38
C ILE A 651 20.13 -2.55 23.13
N LEU A 652 19.35 -1.58 22.62
CA LEU A 652 18.58 -1.75 21.38
C LEU A 652 19.49 -2.12 20.19
N LEU A 653 20.59 -1.39 20.00
CA LEU A 653 21.55 -1.68 18.94
C LEU A 653 22.21 -3.04 19.12
N LYS A 654 22.56 -3.41 20.36
CA LYS A 654 23.13 -4.72 20.67
C LYS A 654 22.16 -5.86 20.36
N TRP A 655 20.89 -5.71 20.73
CA TRP A 655 19.86 -6.71 20.44
C TRP A 655 19.60 -6.83 18.94
N ALA A 656 19.44 -5.71 18.23
CA ALA A 656 19.28 -5.70 16.78
C ALA A 656 20.47 -6.37 16.08
N HIS A 657 21.70 -6.08 16.52
CA HIS A 657 22.90 -6.73 16.01
C HIS A 657 22.89 -8.25 16.24
N ASN A 658 22.54 -8.71 17.44
CA ASN A 658 22.46 -10.13 17.76
C ASN A 658 21.38 -10.88 16.94
N ILE A 659 20.21 -10.27 16.77
CA ILE A 659 19.14 -10.85 15.94
C ILE A 659 19.61 -10.98 14.48
N THR A 660 20.20 -9.91 13.93
CA THR A 660 20.67 -9.92 12.54
C THR A 660 21.83 -10.89 12.32
N GLN A 661 22.71 -11.10 13.30
CA GLN A 661 23.73 -12.17 13.25
C GLN A 661 23.10 -13.56 13.14
N GLY A 662 22.03 -13.84 13.90
CA GLY A 662 21.30 -15.11 13.80
C GLY A 662 20.64 -15.30 12.43
N LEU A 663 19.96 -14.27 11.92
CA LEU A 663 19.33 -14.32 10.60
C LEU A 663 20.35 -14.46 9.47
N GLN A 664 21.49 -13.76 9.57
CA GLN A 664 22.60 -13.88 8.64
C GLN A 664 23.14 -15.32 8.64
N TYR A 665 23.32 -15.93 9.80
CA TYR A 665 23.75 -17.33 9.90
C TYR A 665 22.76 -18.29 9.21
N LEU A 666 21.45 -18.14 9.47
CA LEU A 666 20.41 -18.97 8.82
C LEU A 666 20.45 -18.83 7.30
N SER A 667 20.57 -17.60 6.79
CA SER A 667 20.68 -17.33 5.35
C SER A 667 21.91 -18.02 4.73
N HIS A 668 23.07 -18.02 5.40
CA HIS A 668 24.27 -18.72 4.91
C HIS A 668 24.13 -20.24 4.98
N ALA A 669 23.34 -20.76 5.93
CA ALA A 669 23.01 -22.17 6.03
C ALA A 669 21.95 -22.62 5.01
N GLY A 670 21.43 -21.72 4.17
CA GLY A 670 20.37 -22.00 3.20
C GLY A 670 19.00 -22.20 3.85
N VAL A 671 18.79 -21.68 5.06
CA VAL A 671 17.55 -21.81 5.81
C VAL A 671 16.80 -20.46 5.83
N VAL A 672 15.54 -20.48 5.40
CA VAL A 672 14.62 -19.35 5.54
C VAL A 672 13.85 -19.54 6.84
N HIS A 673 13.88 -18.56 7.74
CA HIS A 673 13.23 -18.66 9.06
C HIS A 673 11.71 -18.90 8.94
N GLY A 674 11.03 -18.26 7.97
CA GLY A 674 9.63 -18.52 7.63
C GLY A 674 8.56 -17.97 8.60
N ASP A 675 8.92 -17.62 9.84
CA ASP A 675 8.02 -17.07 10.86
C ASP A 675 8.77 -16.10 11.80
N PHE A 676 9.57 -15.19 11.24
CA PHE A 676 10.33 -14.23 12.04
C PHE A 676 9.40 -13.14 12.61
N LYS A 677 9.26 -13.13 13.94
CA LYS A 677 8.44 -12.18 14.72
C LYS A 677 8.94 -12.09 16.16
N SER A 678 8.55 -11.06 16.89
CA SER A 678 8.97 -10.84 18.29
C SER A 678 8.58 -11.97 19.26
N LEU A 679 7.56 -12.78 18.94
CA LEU A 679 7.21 -13.99 19.69
C LEU A 679 8.22 -15.14 19.53
N ASN A 680 8.95 -15.18 18.41
CA ASN A 680 9.95 -16.21 18.09
C ASN A 680 11.40 -15.73 18.30
N VAL A 681 11.58 -14.54 18.87
CA VAL A 681 12.88 -14.09 19.37
C VAL A 681 12.87 -14.26 20.87
N LEU A 682 13.69 -15.17 21.40
CA LEU A 682 13.69 -15.53 22.82
C LEU A 682 14.95 -15.02 23.51
N PHE A 683 14.84 -14.70 24.81
CA PHE A 683 15.94 -14.23 25.63
C PHE A 683 16.48 -15.31 26.57
N ASP A 684 17.80 -15.49 26.57
CA ASP A 684 18.49 -16.32 27.55
C ASP A 684 18.72 -15.57 28.87
N ASN A 685 19.33 -16.25 29.84
CA ASN A 685 19.58 -15.68 31.16
C ASN A 685 20.49 -14.42 31.11
N ASN A 686 21.29 -14.26 30.05
CA ASN A 686 22.19 -13.13 29.84
C ASN A 686 21.58 -12.00 29.02
N TRP A 687 20.27 -12.05 28.74
CA TRP A 687 19.57 -11.08 27.88
C TRP A 687 20.11 -11.04 26.44
N VAL A 688 20.60 -12.18 25.94
CA VAL A 688 20.99 -12.32 24.53
C VAL A 688 19.78 -12.84 23.74
N PRO A 689 19.32 -12.11 22.71
CA PRO A 689 18.23 -12.59 21.87
C PRO A 689 18.72 -13.71 20.94
N LYS A 690 17.90 -14.76 20.81
CA LYS A 690 18.10 -15.87 19.89
C LYS A 690 16.84 -16.11 19.06
N ASN A 691 17.03 -16.36 17.78
CA ASN A 691 15.96 -16.73 16.86
C ASN A 691 15.58 -18.20 17.09
N LEU A 692 14.30 -18.46 17.34
CA LEU A 692 13.75 -19.80 17.57
C LEU A 692 13.47 -20.54 16.26
#